data_AF-A0A8K1FMG5-F1
#
_entry.id   AF-A0A8K1FMG5-F1
#
_cell.length_a   1.000
_cell.length_b   1.000
_cell.length_c   1.000
_cell.angle_alpha   90.00
_cell.angle_beta   90.00
_cell.angle_gamma   90.00
#
_symmetry.space_group_name_H-M   'P 1'
#
loop_
_entity.id
_entity.type
_entity.pdbx_description
1 polymer ?
#
loop_
_entity_poly.entity_id
_entity_poly.type
_entity_poly.pdbx_seq_one_letter_code
_entity_poly.pdbx_strand_id
1 'polypeptide(L)'
;MKTFLGLFVWSVASTVVRADLGSSMASAVLTIKDSGLTFFGSSAEDSNWGAPLAQQQAVNGERRSFHPLVFTTDSITDRFGCTPRSNLAKANSKFSVPSTPFILIVDRGHCSFSEKAFYAQQLGAMALIVTDTPEEAYNRTRAENVTTEQRDMEFSCAHGEAEAPEGVNLEDFNKTGWSDAVNVPQCNESSTCESSICIPTGKSRQVCCLWDLPDEMGFATNDVVRSVDDITIPVVRITIRNGRALKNMLAESKDKEFLVSLWKRDPPIMDPSQFIIWLLAIVTVMIGGYKGATTERERALRKQEAALMPTMTVTASVDFSAPAQSMSPTSFLAAEQAAEQNRTAVMNTDAPESVQTRTTYQEEELDDDEGDTLDLTIYHAIAFVVFASAFLLILFYWNIVIVIVIFFAFGSISCTSHVVWQPLFNRISYLRGQPFEKYESKGWIADFAPETWTVADLVAFAWATAIAVTWFVFRHHNFAWVLQDFFGVCLCILFLRTIRLPNLKIAAFLLVLVFCYDIFMVFISPYIFKESVMVKAATGGSQAAPTVSDGYCLRYPLDTEHNCVREQMPILLRFPKVLDWREGQSMLGLGDIVLPGLLVVFCARFDYATRGQLCGRVKPHLARLKSSQNLEAGEFSHAEQHRLPTPELSSQNIIVAPRRGLFGIMMWGYALGLLLANVGVALMKKGQPALMYLVPCTLGVLCLVTWRRGILKKLWNGPDEFKSYCARLAASRTITEQQGQEGYHHEQHPRDSDPALVLMADTTTPMSTYSRTDDTPKYDAQGVTTYH
;
A
#
# COMPACT_ATOMS: atom_id res chain seq x y z
N MET A 1 -10.02 -22.33 5.99
CA MET A 1 -9.60 -20.99 5.47
C MET A 1 -8.31 -20.48 6.13
N LYS A 2 -8.14 -20.52 7.46
CA LYS A 2 -6.89 -20.11 8.15
C LYS A 2 -5.66 -20.96 7.81
N THR A 3 -5.83 -22.27 7.61
CA THR A 3 -4.75 -23.20 7.25
C THR A 3 -4.32 -23.08 5.79
N PHE A 4 -5.25 -22.69 4.91
CA PHE A 4 -5.00 -22.57 3.47
C PHE A 4 -4.20 -21.30 3.15
N LEU A 5 -4.46 -20.19 3.85
CA LEU A 5 -3.72 -18.94 3.67
C LEU A 5 -2.28 -19.04 4.20
N GLY A 6 -2.07 -19.72 5.34
CA GLY A 6 -0.74 -19.94 5.90
C GLY A 6 0.13 -20.87 5.05
N LEU A 7 -0.46 -21.96 4.53
CA LEU A 7 0.24 -22.86 3.60
C LEU A 7 0.50 -22.23 2.24
N PHE A 8 -0.39 -21.35 1.75
CA PHE A 8 -0.18 -20.64 0.49
C PHE A 8 0.92 -19.58 0.62
N VAL A 9 0.97 -18.81 1.71
CA VAL A 9 2.05 -17.84 1.97
C VAL A 9 3.39 -18.55 2.17
N TRP A 10 3.42 -19.68 2.89
CA TRP A 10 4.66 -20.45 3.07
C TRP A 10 5.10 -21.15 1.79
N SER A 11 4.17 -21.73 1.02
CA SER A 11 4.47 -22.34 -0.28
C SER A 11 4.96 -21.31 -1.30
N VAL A 12 4.32 -20.13 -1.38
CA VAL A 12 4.75 -19.05 -2.28
C VAL A 12 6.10 -18.49 -1.83
N ALA A 13 6.31 -18.27 -0.52
CA ALA A 13 7.60 -17.84 0.01
C ALA A 13 8.72 -18.88 -0.23
N SER A 14 8.42 -20.17 -0.18
CA SER A 14 9.40 -21.24 -0.47
C SER A 14 9.66 -21.44 -1.96
N THR A 15 8.67 -21.21 -2.86
CA THR A 15 8.89 -21.29 -4.32
C THR A 15 9.56 -20.06 -4.92
N VAL A 16 9.52 -18.90 -4.25
CA VAL A 16 10.13 -17.65 -4.74
C VAL A 16 11.65 -17.60 -4.51
N VAL A 17 12.25 -18.54 -3.76
CA VAL A 17 13.62 -18.41 -3.22
C VAL A 17 14.74 -19.10 -4.06
N ARG A 18 14.46 -19.60 -5.27
CA ARG A 18 15.54 -20.08 -6.17
C ARG A 18 15.34 -19.63 -7.61
N ALA A 19 15.37 -18.32 -7.83
CA ALA A 19 15.79 -17.80 -9.13
C ALA A 19 17.32 -17.80 -9.14
N ASP A 20 17.92 -18.45 -10.14
CA ASP A 20 19.37 -18.40 -10.43
C ASP A 20 19.73 -16.93 -10.74
N LEU A 21 20.72 -16.34 -10.04
CA LEU A 21 21.08 -14.93 -10.21
C LEU A 21 21.41 -14.60 -11.67
N GLY A 22 21.97 -15.55 -12.43
CA GLY A 22 22.28 -15.39 -13.85
C GLY A 22 21.04 -15.25 -14.74
N SER A 23 19.90 -15.78 -14.30
CA SER A 23 18.62 -15.69 -15.02
C SER A 23 17.86 -14.38 -14.80
N SER A 24 18.22 -13.64 -13.74
CA SER A 24 17.65 -12.35 -13.35
C SER A 24 18.13 -11.18 -14.22
N MET A 25 19.32 -11.30 -14.82
CA MET A 25 19.98 -10.22 -15.57
C MET A 25 19.88 -10.36 -17.09
N ALA A 26 19.38 -11.50 -17.57
CA ALA A 26 19.40 -11.83 -18.99
C ALA A 26 18.21 -11.26 -19.79
N SER A 27 18.50 -10.25 -20.61
CA SER A 27 17.55 -9.61 -21.53
C SER A 27 17.39 -10.30 -22.88
N ALA A 28 18.31 -11.20 -23.24
CA ALA A 28 18.32 -11.93 -24.50
C ALA A 28 18.15 -13.44 -24.28
N VAL A 29 17.41 -14.08 -25.17
CA VAL A 29 17.24 -15.53 -25.21
C VAL A 29 17.78 -16.06 -26.53
N LEU A 30 18.61 -17.09 -26.44
CA LEU A 30 19.22 -17.82 -27.54
C LEU A 30 18.66 -19.24 -27.54
N THR A 31 18.06 -19.70 -28.64
CA THR A 31 17.56 -21.08 -28.74
C THR A 31 18.02 -21.76 -30.01
N ILE A 32 18.43 -23.01 -29.85
CA ILE A 32 18.82 -23.90 -30.93
C ILE A 32 17.62 -24.81 -31.25
N LYS A 33 17.08 -24.72 -32.46
CA LYS A 33 15.83 -25.39 -32.84
C LYS A 33 15.93 -26.92 -32.81
N ASP A 34 17.07 -27.48 -33.22
CA ASP A 34 17.21 -28.94 -33.39
C ASP A 34 17.52 -29.67 -32.07
N SER A 35 18.05 -28.97 -31.07
CA SER A 35 18.34 -29.53 -29.74
C SER A 35 17.32 -29.10 -28.68
N GLY A 36 16.50 -28.08 -28.94
CA GLY A 36 15.55 -27.52 -27.97
C GLY A 36 16.21 -26.80 -26.79
N LEU A 37 17.52 -26.55 -26.84
CA LEU A 37 18.25 -25.89 -25.77
C LEU A 37 18.13 -24.38 -25.84
N THR A 38 17.87 -23.77 -24.68
CA THR A 38 17.69 -22.33 -24.48
C THR A 38 18.80 -21.80 -23.58
N PHE A 39 19.50 -20.77 -24.02
CA PHE A 39 20.51 -20.05 -23.25
C PHE A 39 20.07 -18.61 -23.01
N PHE A 40 20.52 -18.04 -21.90
CA PHE A 40 20.19 -16.70 -21.46
C PHE A 40 21.45 -15.81 -21.47
N GLY A 41 21.30 -14.55 -21.87
CA GLY A 41 22.40 -13.60 -21.99
C GLY A 41 21.95 -12.13 -21.92
N SER A 42 22.91 -11.21 -21.90
CA SER A 42 22.67 -9.76 -21.96
C SER A 42 22.74 -9.24 -23.38
N SER A 43 21.97 -8.20 -23.70
CA SER A 43 21.90 -7.57 -25.02
C SER A 43 22.63 -6.24 -25.02
N ALA A 44 23.26 -5.87 -26.13
CA ALA A 44 23.87 -4.54 -26.30
C ALA A 44 22.82 -3.41 -26.27
N GLU A 45 21.57 -3.75 -26.60
CA GLU A 45 20.43 -2.84 -26.53
C GLU A 45 20.22 -2.28 -25.11
N ASP A 46 20.57 -3.04 -24.06
CA ASP A 46 20.43 -2.58 -22.68
C ASP A 46 21.35 -1.38 -22.38
N SER A 47 22.49 -1.30 -23.06
CA SER A 47 23.45 -0.20 -22.98
C SER A 47 23.26 0.84 -24.10
N ASN A 48 22.09 0.84 -24.76
CA ASN A 48 21.69 1.77 -25.82
C ASN A 48 22.57 1.74 -27.10
N TRP A 49 23.11 0.58 -27.48
CA TRP A 49 23.85 0.44 -28.75
C TRP A 49 23.55 -0.90 -29.47
N GLY A 50 23.93 -0.97 -30.75
CA GLY A 50 23.66 -2.12 -31.61
C GLY A 50 22.21 -2.19 -32.11
N ALA A 51 21.91 -3.20 -32.92
CA ALA A 51 20.56 -3.37 -33.45
C ALA A 51 19.59 -3.92 -32.39
N PRO A 52 18.33 -3.47 -32.38
CA PRO A 52 17.33 -4.02 -31.47
C PRO A 52 17.08 -5.50 -31.77
N LEU A 53 16.95 -6.29 -30.70
CA LEU A 53 16.54 -7.68 -30.83
C LEU A 53 15.07 -7.72 -31.29
N ALA A 54 14.78 -8.44 -32.37
CA ALA A 54 13.43 -8.52 -32.89
C ALA A 54 12.46 -9.03 -31.82
N GLN A 55 11.43 -8.23 -31.53
CA GLN A 55 10.37 -8.59 -30.59
C GLN A 55 9.62 -9.79 -31.18
N GLN A 56 9.51 -10.87 -30.42
CA GLN A 56 8.96 -12.14 -30.88
C GLN A 56 7.43 -12.05 -31.04
N GLN A 57 6.92 -11.21 -31.94
CA GLN A 57 5.51 -11.22 -32.33
C GLN A 57 5.27 -12.42 -33.25
N ALA A 58 4.95 -13.54 -32.62
CA ALA A 58 4.45 -14.75 -33.26
C ALA A 58 3.01 -14.57 -33.77
N VAL A 59 2.76 -13.57 -34.62
CA VAL A 59 1.47 -13.43 -35.31
C VAL A 59 1.55 -13.97 -36.73
N ASN A 60 2.73 -14.01 -37.37
CA ASN A 60 2.90 -14.49 -38.76
C ASN A 60 4.01 -15.54 -38.97
N GLY A 61 4.47 -16.24 -37.92
CA GLY A 61 5.35 -17.40 -38.09
C GLY A 61 6.79 -17.15 -38.57
N GLU A 62 7.21 -15.91 -38.84
CA GLU A 62 8.61 -15.61 -39.16
C GLU A 62 9.47 -15.55 -37.90
N ARG A 63 9.88 -16.72 -37.42
CA ARG A 63 11.05 -16.82 -36.53
C ARG A 63 12.29 -16.55 -37.37
N ARG A 64 12.98 -15.43 -37.16
CA ARG A 64 14.29 -15.19 -37.80
C ARG A 64 15.27 -16.25 -37.34
N SER A 65 15.69 -17.06 -38.28
CA SER A 65 16.40 -18.29 -38.02
C SER A 65 17.69 -18.26 -38.81
N PHE A 66 18.82 -18.27 -38.11
CA PHE A 66 20.14 -18.08 -38.70
C PHE A 66 21.00 -19.32 -38.50
N HIS A 67 21.92 -19.58 -39.43
CA HIS A 67 22.90 -20.65 -39.29
C HIS A 67 24.07 -20.15 -38.41
N PRO A 68 24.49 -20.87 -37.36
CA PRO A 68 25.65 -20.47 -36.58
C PRO A 68 26.93 -20.71 -37.38
N LEU A 69 27.81 -19.72 -37.40
CA LEU A 69 29.21 -19.89 -37.73
C LEU A 69 30.03 -19.69 -36.46
N VAL A 70 30.58 -20.80 -35.96
CA VAL A 70 31.63 -20.74 -34.94
C VAL A 70 32.93 -20.39 -35.65
N PHE A 71 33.67 -19.42 -35.11
CA PHE A 71 34.93 -18.98 -35.70
C PHE A 71 35.97 -20.11 -35.82
N THR A 72 35.87 -21.14 -34.97
CA THR A 72 36.69 -22.36 -35.06
C THR A 72 36.11 -23.33 -36.09
N THR A 73 36.10 -22.93 -37.35
CA THR A 73 36.24 -23.90 -38.45
C THR A 73 37.74 -23.99 -38.78
N ASP A 74 38.19 -25.05 -39.45
CA ASP A 74 39.59 -25.27 -39.83
C ASP A 74 40.21 -24.14 -40.71
N SER A 75 39.46 -23.05 -40.97
CA SER A 75 39.78 -21.95 -41.87
C SER A 75 40.06 -20.59 -41.20
N ILE A 76 39.73 -20.38 -39.91
CA ILE A 76 39.93 -19.07 -39.25
C ILE A 76 40.50 -19.22 -37.83
N THR A 77 41.66 -18.62 -37.57
CA THR A 77 42.40 -18.76 -36.29
C THR A 77 42.20 -17.62 -35.30
N ASP A 78 41.29 -16.67 -35.55
CA ASP A 78 41.03 -15.52 -34.67
C ASP A 78 39.85 -15.76 -33.70
N ARG A 79 40.13 -16.49 -32.61
CA ARG A 79 39.17 -16.83 -31.54
C ARG A 79 38.43 -15.61 -30.94
N PHE A 80 39.03 -14.43 -31.00
CA PHE A 80 38.53 -13.21 -30.36
C PHE A 80 37.78 -12.27 -31.32
N GLY A 81 37.87 -12.49 -32.64
CA GLY A 81 37.21 -11.64 -33.63
C GLY A 81 37.70 -10.20 -33.64
N CYS A 82 38.98 -9.98 -33.33
CA CYS A 82 39.60 -8.66 -33.27
C CYS A 82 40.32 -8.28 -34.58
N THR A 83 40.32 -9.16 -35.59
CA THR A 83 41.03 -8.93 -36.85
C THR A 83 40.10 -8.43 -37.95
N PRO A 84 40.53 -7.43 -38.75
CA PRO A 84 39.74 -6.92 -39.86
C PRO A 84 39.70 -7.93 -41.02
N ARG A 85 38.61 -7.89 -41.81
CA ARG A 85 38.39 -8.76 -42.98
C ARG A 85 39.57 -8.77 -43.96
N SER A 86 40.22 -7.63 -44.16
CA SER A 86 41.36 -7.48 -45.07
C SER A 86 42.59 -8.29 -44.64
N ASN A 87 42.82 -8.44 -43.34
CA ASN A 87 43.94 -9.20 -42.78
C ASN A 87 43.61 -10.70 -42.75
N LEU A 88 42.36 -11.06 -42.45
CA LEU A 88 41.85 -12.43 -42.53
C LEU A 88 41.96 -13.01 -43.95
N ALA A 89 41.56 -12.23 -44.96
CA ALA A 89 41.65 -12.63 -46.37
C ALA A 89 43.10 -12.77 -46.86
N LYS A 90 44.05 -12.02 -46.28
CA LYS A 90 45.49 -12.14 -46.59
C LYS A 90 46.14 -13.32 -45.87
N ALA A 91 45.68 -13.64 -44.67
CA ALA A 91 46.26 -14.68 -43.83
C ALA A 91 45.90 -16.10 -44.30
N ASN A 92 44.73 -16.29 -44.92
CA ASN A 92 44.30 -17.61 -45.36
C ASN A 92 43.63 -17.58 -46.73
N SER A 93 44.29 -18.14 -47.75
CA SER A 93 43.78 -18.16 -49.14
C SER A 93 42.56 -19.06 -49.36
N LYS A 94 42.20 -19.88 -48.37
CA LYS A 94 40.96 -20.69 -48.33
C LYS A 94 39.82 -20.06 -47.53
N PHE A 95 39.95 -18.80 -47.12
CA PHE A 95 38.92 -18.09 -46.36
C PHE A 95 37.71 -17.78 -47.25
N SER A 96 36.64 -18.56 -47.11
CA SER A 96 35.34 -18.28 -47.75
C SER A 96 34.28 -18.02 -46.68
N VAL A 97 33.70 -16.83 -46.70
CA VAL A 97 32.52 -16.51 -45.88
C VAL A 97 31.28 -17.11 -46.55
N PRO A 98 30.36 -17.76 -45.81
CA PRO A 98 29.12 -18.27 -46.38
C PRO A 98 28.27 -17.18 -47.02
N SER A 99 27.60 -17.52 -48.11
CA SER A 99 26.62 -16.67 -48.78
C SER A 99 25.27 -16.63 -48.05
N THR A 100 25.02 -17.59 -47.15
CA THR A 100 23.82 -17.67 -46.30
C THR A 100 23.97 -16.80 -45.06
N PRO A 101 22.87 -16.24 -44.53
CA PRO A 101 22.93 -15.41 -43.33
C PRO A 101 23.40 -16.24 -42.13
N PHE A 102 24.43 -15.74 -41.45
CA PHE A 102 25.09 -16.43 -40.34
C PHE A 102 25.24 -15.58 -39.09
N ILE A 103 25.39 -16.25 -37.95
CA ILE A 103 25.74 -15.64 -36.66
C ILE A 103 27.20 -15.92 -36.36
N LEU A 104 27.94 -14.91 -35.91
CA LEU A 104 29.33 -15.07 -35.49
C LEU A 104 29.41 -15.32 -33.99
N ILE A 105 30.14 -16.36 -33.57
CA ILE A 105 30.43 -16.63 -32.15
C ILE A 105 31.91 -16.37 -31.88
N VAL A 106 32.21 -15.49 -30.92
CA VAL A 106 33.57 -15.08 -30.54
C VAL A 106 33.79 -15.12 -29.03
N ASP A 107 35.04 -15.17 -28.61
CA ASP A 107 35.41 -15.10 -27.20
C ASP A 107 35.64 -13.64 -26.79
N ARG A 108 35.21 -13.29 -25.58
CA ARG A 108 35.55 -11.99 -24.97
C ARG A 108 37.07 -11.92 -24.76
N GLY A 109 37.66 -10.73 -24.89
CA GLY A 109 39.10 -10.52 -24.69
C GLY A 109 39.76 -9.78 -25.85
N HIS A 110 40.97 -9.26 -25.63
CA HIS A 110 41.86 -8.55 -26.58
C HIS A 110 41.37 -7.25 -27.23
N CYS A 111 40.07 -7.10 -27.51
CA CYS A 111 39.45 -5.91 -28.10
C CYS A 111 38.09 -5.61 -27.48
N SER A 112 37.56 -4.41 -27.70
CA SER A 112 36.30 -3.96 -27.11
C SER A 112 35.07 -4.65 -27.73
N PHE A 113 33.92 -4.62 -27.04
CA PHE A 113 32.66 -5.18 -27.56
C PHE A 113 32.22 -4.51 -28.87
N SER A 114 32.39 -3.19 -28.96
CA SER A 114 32.09 -2.39 -30.14
C SER A 114 32.98 -2.76 -31.33
N GLU A 115 34.29 -2.96 -31.10
CA GLU A 115 35.22 -3.40 -32.16
C GLU A 115 34.88 -4.80 -32.70
N LYS A 116 34.57 -5.76 -31.82
CA LYS A 116 34.14 -7.11 -32.22
C LYS A 116 32.90 -7.04 -33.09
N ALA A 117 31.92 -6.23 -32.71
CA ALA A 117 30.67 -6.04 -33.45
C ALA A 117 30.93 -5.43 -34.84
N PHE A 118 31.82 -4.44 -34.91
CA PHE A 118 32.19 -3.82 -36.18
C PHE A 118 32.88 -4.80 -37.15
N TYR A 119 33.84 -5.60 -36.66
CA TYR A 119 34.49 -6.61 -37.50
C TYR A 119 33.54 -7.73 -37.90
N ALA A 120 32.67 -8.18 -37.00
CA ALA A 120 31.62 -9.15 -37.32
C ALA A 120 30.69 -8.64 -38.44
N GLN A 121 30.30 -7.36 -38.38
CA GLN A 121 29.50 -6.71 -39.42
C GLN A 121 30.25 -6.66 -40.76
N GLN A 122 31.55 -6.34 -40.77
CA GLN A 122 32.36 -6.37 -42.00
C GLN A 122 32.48 -7.76 -42.62
N LEU A 123 32.43 -8.81 -41.80
CA LEU A 123 32.39 -10.18 -42.28
C LEU A 123 31.05 -10.53 -42.94
N GLY A 124 29.99 -9.75 -42.70
CA GLY A 124 28.64 -10.04 -43.18
C GLY A 124 27.81 -10.85 -42.18
N ALA A 125 28.21 -10.89 -40.91
CA ALA A 125 27.43 -11.54 -39.86
C ALA A 125 26.12 -10.79 -39.62
N MET A 126 25.02 -11.53 -39.42
CA MET A 126 23.71 -10.97 -39.10
C MET A 126 23.50 -10.72 -37.60
N ALA A 127 24.31 -11.36 -36.75
CA ALA A 127 24.35 -11.17 -35.31
C ALA A 127 25.72 -11.60 -34.75
N LEU A 128 26.09 -11.06 -33.59
CA LEU A 128 27.30 -11.43 -32.85
C LEU A 128 26.93 -12.02 -31.49
N ILE A 129 27.50 -13.18 -31.17
CA ILE A 129 27.45 -13.79 -29.84
C ILE A 129 28.84 -13.73 -29.22
N VAL A 130 28.96 -13.04 -28.09
CA VAL A 130 30.19 -12.98 -27.31
C VAL A 130 30.08 -13.95 -26.15
N THR A 131 31.07 -14.83 -26.03
CA THR A 131 31.13 -15.82 -24.95
C THR A 131 32.24 -15.45 -23.97
N ASP A 132 31.92 -15.45 -22.68
CA ASP A 132 32.94 -15.32 -21.64
C ASP A 132 33.73 -16.63 -21.52
N THR A 133 35.01 -16.53 -21.11
CA THR A 133 35.89 -17.68 -20.88
C THR A 133 36.57 -17.55 -19.52
N PRO A 134 36.90 -18.67 -18.84
CA PRO A 134 37.58 -18.62 -17.55
C PRO A 134 39.00 -18.07 -17.66
N GLU A 135 39.66 -18.30 -18.81
CA GLU A 135 40.98 -17.78 -19.17
C GLU A 135 40.99 -16.25 -19.16
N GLU A 136 40.01 -15.64 -19.84
CA GLU A 136 39.95 -14.20 -19.96
C GLU A 136 39.45 -13.55 -18.67
N ALA A 137 38.60 -14.23 -17.89
CA ALA A 137 38.26 -13.79 -16.54
C ALA A 137 39.50 -13.70 -15.65
N TYR A 138 40.37 -14.72 -15.69
CA TYR A 138 41.61 -14.70 -14.94
C TYR A 138 42.62 -13.67 -15.45
N ASN A 139 42.79 -13.52 -16.76
CA ASN A 139 43.72 -12.51 -17.29
C ASN A 139 43.31 -11.10 -16.86
N ARG A 140 42.00 -10.82 -16.76
CA ARG A 140 41.48 -9.55 -16.25
C ARG A 140 41.73 -9.35 -14.76
N THR A 141 41.72 -10.40 -13.94
CA THR A 141 42.01 -10.25 -12.50
C THR A 141 43.49 -9.96 -12.21
N ARG A 142 44.39 -10.26 -13.16
CA ARG A 142 45.84 -10.08 -13.03
C ARG A 142 46.43 -8.86 -13.76
N ALA A 143 45.64 -8.09 -14.50
CA ALA A 143 46.18 -6.91 -15.18
C ALA A 143 46.74 -5.87 -14.17
N GLU A 144 47.85 -5.23 -14.51
CA GLU A 144 48.69 -4.44 -13.57
C GLU A 144 47.98 -3.24 -12.93
N ASN A 145 46.86 -2.77 -13.51
CA ASN A 145 46.14 -1.56 -13.08
C ASN A 145 44.72 -1.84 -12.54
N VAL A 146 44.43 -3.06 -12.08
CA VAL A 146 43.08 -3.48 -11.69
C VAL A 146 42.84 -3.24 -10.21
N THR A 147 41.75 -2.56 -9.88
CA THR A 147 41.37 -2.30 -8.48
C THR A 147 40.90 -3.57 -7.78
N THR A 148 40.79 -3.55 -6.46
CA THR A 148 40.23 -4.68 -5.68
C THR A 148 38.80 -4.98 -6.10
N GLU A 149 37.98 -3.95 -6.28
CA GLU A 149 36.57 -4.08 -6.65
C GLU A 149 36.40 -4.73 -8.02
N GLN A 150 37.25 -4.36 -9.00
CA GLN A 150 37.23 -4.98 -10.33
C GLN A 150 37.64 -6.46 -10.32
N ARG A 151 38.44 -6.91 -9.33
CA ARG A 151 38.76 -8.33 -9.15
C ARG A 151 37.60 -9.08 -8.52
N ASP A 152 36.96 -8.48 -7.51
CA ASP A 152 35.82 -9.06 -6.80
C ASP A 152 34.56 -9.17 -7.69
N MET A 153 34.54 -8.44 -8.81
CA MET A 153 33.55 -8.59 -9.89
C MET A 153 33.70 -9.89 -10.68
N GLU A 154 34.89 -10.51 -10.72
CA GLU A 154 35.13 -11.72 -11.51
C GLU A 154 34.99 -12.99 -10.65
N PHE A 155 35.31 -12.96 -9.35
CA PHE A 155 35.16 -14.10 -8.43
C PHE A 155 34.79 -13.68 -7.00
N SER A 156 34.29 -14.64 -6.20
CA SER A 156 34.00 -14.46 -4.78
C SER A 156 34.45 -15.67 -3.95
N CYS A 157 35.35 -15.43 -3.00
CA CYS A 157 35.78 -16.46 -2.05
C CYS A 157 34.72 -16.74 -0.96
N ALA A 158 33.86 -15.76 -0.64
CA ALA A 158 32.78 -15.94 0.33
C ALA A 158 31.72 -16.96 -0.13
N HIS A 159 31.61 -17.17 -1.44
CA HIS A 159 30.68 -18.11 -2.08
C HIS A 159 31.35 -19.45 -2.41
N GLY A 160 32.58 -19.69 -1.97
CA GLY A 160 33.27 -20.95 -2.18
C GLY A 160 34.76 -20.70 -2.34
N GLU A 161 35.53 -21.30 -1.45
CA GLU A 161 36.98 -21.24 -1.47
C GLU A 161 37.56 -22.64 -1.30
N ALA A 162 38.70 -22.89 -1.95
CA ALA A 162 39.49 -24.09 -1.75
C ALA A 162 40.96 -23.79 -2.01
N GLU A 163 41.83 -24.74 -1.66
CA GLU A 163 43.24 -24.70 -2.03
C GLU A 163 43.52 -25.75 -3.11
N ALA A 164 44.22 -25.35 -4.17
CA ALA A 164 44.62 -26.25 -5.23
C ALA A 164 45.70 -27.24 -4.76
N PRO A 165 45.83 -28.44 -5.37
CA PRO A 165 46.82 -29.48 -4.98
C PRO A 165 48.30 -29.06 -5.08
N GLU A 166 49.19 -29.78 -4.35
CA GLU A 166 50.62 -29.43 -4.31
C GLU A 166 51.35 -29.72 -5.62
N GLY A 167 52.26 -28.83 -6.01
CA GLY A 167 53.11 -29.00 -7.21
C GLY A 167 52.47 -28.60 -8.54
N VAL A 168 51.26 -28.03 -8.53
CA VAL A 168 50.59 -27.53 -9.74
C VAL A 168 50.96 -26.06 -9.99
N ASN A 169 51.33 -25.75 -11.24
CA ASN A 169 51.46 -24.36 -11.70
C ASN A 169 50.07 -23.83 -12.05
N LEU A 170 49.57 -22.88 -11.25
CA LEU A 170 48.25 -22.24 -11.41
C LEU A 170 48.25 -21.11 -12.45
N GLU A 171 49.44 -20.68 -12.90
CA GLU A 171 49.62 -19.52 -13.76
C GLU A 171 49.62 -19.86 -15.25
N ASP A 172 49.82 -21.13 -15.60
CA ASP A 172 49.87 -21.59 -16.99
C ASP A 172 48.58 -22.30 -17.41
N PHE A 173 47.71 -21.55 -18.11
CA PHE A 173 46.43 -22.02 -18.64
C PHE A 173 46.57 -23.06 -19.76
N ASN A 174 47.70 -23.08 -20.47
CA ASN A 174 47.92 -23.98 -21.61
C ASN A 174 48.37 -25.36 -21.18
N LYS A 175 48.63 -25.58 -19.88
CA LYS A 175 49.03 -26.88 -19.36
C LYS A 175 47.84 -27.82 -19.28
N THR A 176 47.99 -29.01 -19.86
CA THR A 176 46.99 -30.08 -19.79
C THR A 176 46.69 -30.45 -18.34
N GLY A 177 45.41 -30.43 -17.95
CA GLY A 177 44.96 -30.69 -16.57
C GLY A 177 44.81 -29.46 -15.69
N TRP A 178 44.99 -28.24 -16.22
CA TRP A 178 44.75 -26.99 -15.47
C TRP A 178 43.31 -26.89 -14.95
N SER A 179 42.31 -27.23 -15.78
CA SER A 179 40.89 -27.21 -15.39
C SER A 179 40.59 -28.10 -14.19
N ASP A 180 41.22 -29.26 -14.14
CA ASP A 180 40.98 -30.28 -13.10
C ASP A 180 41.72 -29.91 -11.81
N ALA A 181 42.85 -29.20 -11.94
CA ALA A 181 43.62 -28.74 -10.80
C ALA A 181 43.03 -27.49 -10.12
N VAL A 182 42.30 -26.65 -10.87
CA VAL A 182 41.64 -25.45 -10.35
C VAL A 182 40.23 -25.74 -9.85
N ASN A 183 39.47 -26.62 -10.52
CA ASN A 183 38.12 -27.01 -10.09
C ASN A 183 38.17 -28.09 -9.00
N VAL A 184 38.68 -27.69 -7.83
CA VAL A 184 38.74 -28.51 -6.63
C VAL A 184 37.31 -28.86 -6.18
N PRO A 185 36.98 -30.13 -5.84
CA PRO A 185 35.63 -30.53 -5.45
C PRO A 185 35.05 -29.69 -4.30
N GLN A 186 35.88 -29.30 -3.33
CA GLN A 186 35.51 -28.43 -2.22
C GLN A 186 34.96 -27.05 -2.66
N CYS A 187 35.37 -26.54 -3.81
CA CYS A 187 34.90 -25.27 -4.36
C CYS A 187 33.81 -25.49 -5.42
N ASN A 188 34.01 -26.41 -6.37
CA ASN A 188 33.12 -26.66 -7.50
C ASN A 188 31.78 -27.30 -7.08
N GLU A 189 31.81 -28.30 -6.19
CA GLU A 189 30.61 -29.02 -5.74
C GLU A 189 29.94 -28.36 -4.52
N SER A 190 30.49 -27.24 -4.03
CA SER A 190 29.90 -26.52 -2.92
C SER A 190 28.55 -25.93 -3.31
N SER A 191 27.55 -26.09 -2.44
CA SER A 191 26.24 -25.46 -2.62
C SER A 191 26.29 -23.92 -2.59
N THR A 192 27.40 -23.34 -2.15
CA THR A 192 27.63 -21.89 -2.15
C THR A 192 28.10 -21.37 -3.50
N CYS A 193 28.73 -22.22 -4.34
CA CYS A 193 29.30 -21.82 -5.62
C CYS A 193 28.31 -22.04 -6.76
N GLU A 194 27.55 -21.00 -7.13
CA GLU A 194 26.48 -21.09 -8.11
C GLU A 194 26.98 -21.45 -9.52
N SER A 195 28.18 -21.00 -9.89
CA SER A 195 28.76 -21.23 -11.22
C SER A 195 29.37 -22.61 -11.42
N SER A 196 29.63 -23.35 -10.32
CA SER A 196 30.38 -24.62 -10.32
C SER A 196 31.72 -24.52 -11.09
N ILE A 197 32.36 -23.34 -11.07
CA ILE A 197 33.64 -23.07 -11.73
C ILE A 197 34.48 -22.26 -10.76
N CYS A 198 35.71 -22.70 -10.53
CA CYS A 198 36.65 -22.00 -9.66
C CYS A 198 37.78 -21.39 -10.49
N ILE A 199 38.35 -20.28 -10.02
CA ILE A 199 39.53 -19.64 -10.62
C ILE A 199 40.58 -19.30 -9.56
N PRO A 200 41.88 -19.29 -9.92
CA PRO A 200 42.92 -18.90 -8.98
C PRO A 200 42.90 -17.40 -8.72
N THR A 201 43.09 -16.98 -7.46
CA THR A 201 43.03 -15.57 -7.06
C THR A 201 44.34 -14.80 -7.30
N GLY A 202 45.43 -15.51 -7.59
CA GLY A 202 46.78 -14.96 -7.64
C GLY A 202 47.43 -14.75 -6.27
N LYS A 203 46.73 -15.06 -5.16
CA LYS A 203 47.31 -15.13 -3.81
C LYS A 203 47.57 -16.60 -3.45
N SER A 204 48.84 -16.99 -3.43
CA SER A 204 49.23 -18.36 -3.08
C SER A 204 48.50 -19.39 -3.96
N ARG A 205 48.00 -20.48 -3.38
CA ARG A 205 47.30 -21.60 -4.04
C ARG A 205 45.78 -21.58 -3.81
N GLN A 206 45.24 -20.42 -3.45
CA GLN A 206 43.82 -20.25 -3.22
C GLN A 206 43.04 -20.17 -4.54
N VAL A 207 41.95 -20.92 -4.62
CA VAL A 207 40.96 -20.85 -5.69
C VAL A 207 39.62 -20.42 -5.11
N CYS A 208 38.89 -19.59 -5.84
CA CYS A 208 37.60 -19.07 -5.41
C CYS A 208 36.54 -19.24 -6.50
N CYS A 209 35.29 -19.27 -6.09
CA CYS A 209 34.15 -19.42 -6.99
C CYS A 209 34.06 -18.25 -7.97
N LEU A 210 33.94 -18.55 -9.26
CA LEU A 210 33.82 -17.57 -10.33
C LEU A 210 32.40 -17.02 -10.41
N TRP A 211 32.23 -15.72 -10.66
CA TRP A 211 30.92 -15.15 -10.99
C TRP A 211 30.55 -15.46 -12.44
N ASP A 212 29.48 -16.24 -12.65
CA ASP A 212 28.99 -16.57 -14.01
C ASP A 212 27.71 -15.78 -14.36
N LEU A 213 27.79 -14.45 -14.29
CA LEU A 213 26.65 -13.56 -14.57
C LEU A 213 26.89 -12.75 -15.88
N PRO A 214 25.85 -12.59 -16.72
CA PRO A 214 25.94 -11.76 -17.91
C PRO A 214 25.82 -10.27 -17.55
N ASP A 215 26.93 -9.56 -17.44
CA ASP A 215 26.89 -8.09 -17.19
C ASP A 215 26.53 -7.30 -18.46
N GLU A 216 26.17 -6.03 -18.25
CA GLU A 216 25.99 -5.05 -19.31
C GLU A 216 27.24 -4.91 -20.19
N MET A 217 27.02 -4.68 -21.48
CA MET A 217 28.09 -4.48 -22.45
C MET A 217 28.29 -2.99 -22.68
N GLY A 218 29.30 -2.41 -22.03
CA GLY A 218 29.68 -1.01 -22.29
C GLY A 218 30.10 -0.78 -23.74
N PHE A 219 29.82 0.42 -24.25
CA PHE A 219 30.31 0.88 -25.55
C PHE A 219 31.65 1.61 -25.38
N ALA A 220 32.67 1.19 -26.12
CA ALA A 220 33.97 1.84 -26.13
C ALA A 220 34.23 2.49 -27.50
N THR A 221 34.65 3.76 -27.50
CA THR A 221 35.07 4.48 -28.71
C THR A 221 36.57 4.31 -28.92
N ASN A 222 36.97 3.83 -30.08
CA ASN A 222 38.37 3.65 -30.49
C ASN A 222 38.57 4.22 -31.90
N ASP A 223 39.79 4.20 -32.43
CA ASP A 223 40.09 4.68 -33.80
C ASP A 223 39.26 3.97 -34.89
N VAL A 224 38.79 2.76 -34.59
CA VAL A 224 37.99 1.89 -35.47
C VAL A 224 36.49 2.19 -35.38
N VAL A 225 35.96 2.46 -34.19
CA VAL A 225 34.52 2.68 -33.94
C VAL A 225 34.35 4.04 -33.26
N ARG A 226 33.77 5.00 -33.98
CA ARG A 226 33.70 6.40 -33.54
C ARG A 226 32.33 6.76 -32.98
N SER A 227 31.27 6.15 -33.49
CA SER A 227 29.90 6.38 -33.05
C SER A 227 29.15 5.07 -32.82
N VAL A 228 28.11 5.12 -32.00
CA VAL A 228 27.17 4.03 -31.77
C VAL A 228 26.49 3.60 -33.08
N ASP A 229 26.26 4.55 -33.99
CA ASP A 229 25.59 4.32 -35.28
C ASP A 229 26.41 3.46 -36.26
N ASP A 230 27.70 3.24 -35.98
CA ASP A 230 28.57 2.41 -36.82
C ASP A 230 28.19 0.92 -36.77
N ILE A 231 27.44 0.51 -35.73
CA ILE A 231 27.06 -0.88 -35.45
C ILE A 231 25.56 -1.07 -35.69
N THR A 232 25.24 -1.91 -36.67
CA THR A 232 23.87 -2.18 -37.14
C THR A 232 23.44 -3.64 -36.94
N ILE A 233 24.26 -4.44 -36.26
CA ILE A 233 23.96 -5.84 -35.94
C ILE A 233 23.58 -5.99 -34.45
N PRO A 234 22.72 -6.95 -34.09
CA PRO A 234 22.44 -7.29 -32.70
C PRO A 234 23.64 -8.03 -32.09
N VAL A 235 24.00 -7.65 -30.87
CA VAL A 235 25.11 -8.24 -30.11
C VAL A 235 24.57 -8.79 -28.79
N VAL A 236 24.89 -10.05 -28.50
CA VAL A 236 24.45 -10.73 -27.29
C VAL A 236 25.64 -11.36 -26.59
N ARG A 237 25.72 -11.18 -25.28
CA ARG A 237 26.73 -11.80 -24.43
C ARG A 237 26.10 -12.93 -23.64
N ILE A 238 26.74 -14.10 -23.65
CA ILE A 238 26.33 -15.27 -22.88
C ILE A 238 27.38 -15.64 -21.84
N THR A 239 26.92 -16.25 -20.75
CA THR A 239 27.76 -16.68 -19.62
C THR A 239 28.79 -17.73 -20.02
N ILE A 240 29.79 -17.96 -19.18
CA ILE A 240 30.89 -18.91 -19.41
C ILE A 240 30.34 -20.32 -19.53
N ARG A 241 29.44 -20.72 -18.62
CA ARG A 241 28.84 -22.06 -18.64
C ARG A 241 28.03 -22.28 -19.92
N ASN A 242 27.17 -21.32 -20.26
CA ASN A 242 26.33 -21.39 -21.46
C ASN A 242 27.18 -21.36 -22.74
N GLY A 243 28.25 -20.56 -22.77
CA GLY A 243 29.19 -20.48 -23.88
C GLY A 243 29.96 -21.78 -24.13
N ARG A 244 30.43 -22.46 -23.07
CA ARG A 244 31.09 -23.78 -23.20
C ARG A 244 30.13 -24.84 -23.69
N ALA A 245 28.92 -24.90 -23.11
CA ALA A 245 27.89 -25.84 -23.54
C ALA A 245 27.57 -25.66 -25.04
N LEU A 246 27.38 -24.41 -25.47
CA LEU A 246 27.13 -24.04 -26.86
C LEU A 246 28.29 -24.47 -27.79
N LYS A 247 29.54 -24.18 -27.42
CA LYS A 247 30.71 -24.55 -28.24
C LYS A 247 30.93 -26.06 -28.32
N ASN A 248 30.78 -26.78 -27.20
CA ASN A 248 30.94 -28.24 -27.16
C ASN A 248 29.93 -28.93 -28.09
N MET A 249 28.68 -28.46 -28.08
CA MET A 249 27.65 -28.95 -29.00
C MET A 249 27.98 -28.69 -30.46
N LEU A 250 28.48 -27.49 -30.77
CA LEU A 250 28.84 -27.12 -32.14
C LEU A 250 30.08 -27.91 -32.61
N ALA A 251 31.00 -28.26 -31.70
CA ALA A 251 32.18 -29.06 -32.00
C ALA A 251 31.86 -30.55 -32.24
N GLU A 252 30.87 -31.11 -31.53
CA GLU A 252 30.46 -32.51 -31.66
C GLU A 252 29.68 -32.78 -32.97
N SER A 253 29.09 -31.75 -33.58
CA SER A 253 28.22 -31.87 -34.75
C SER A 253 28.74 -31.12 -35.98
N LYS A 254 30.02 -31.34 -36.33
CA LYS A 254 30.73 -30.67 -37.44
C LYS A 254 30.00 -30.66 -38.80
N ASP A 255 29.06 -31.58 -39.03
CA ASP A 255 28.33 -31.73 -40.29
C ASP A 255 26.84 -31.32 -40.24
N LYS A 256 26.32 -30.81 -39.10
CA LYS A 256 24.91 -30.42 -38.98
C LYS A 256 24.72 -28.91 -39.00
N GLU A 257 23.86 -28.45 -39.90
CA GLU A 257 23.32 -27.10 -39.88
C GLU A 257 22.41 -26.96 -38.65
N PHE A 258 22.80 -26.14 -37.69
CA PHE A 258 21.95 -25.79 -36.57
C PHE A 258 21.16 -24.55 -36.90
N LEU A 259 19.92 -24.49 -36.44
CA LEU A 259 19.13 -23.28 -36.54
C LEU A 259 19.12 -22.51 -35.21
N VAL A 260 19.77 -21.36 -35.18
CA VAL A 260 19.82 -20.49 -34.02
C VAL A 260 18.81 -19.37 -34.17
N SER A 261 18.03 -19.17 -33.12
CA SER A 261 17.04 -18.10 -33.01
C SER A 261 17.39 -17.23 -31.81
N LEU A 262 17.38 -15.92 -32.03
CA LEU A 262 17.75 -14.91 -31.04
C LEU A 262 16.61 -13.91 -30.91
N TRP A 263 16.15 -13.67 -29.68
CA TRP A 263 15.07 -12.73 -29.43
C TRP A 263 15.20 -12.07 -28.06
N LYS A 264 14.47 -10.97 -27.91
CA LYS A 264 14.38 -10.20 -26.68
C LYS A 264 13.47 -10.90 -25.67
N ARG A 265 13.89 -10.96 -24.41
CA ARG A 265 13.06 -11.37 -23.29
C ARG A 265 12.23 -10.17 -22.80
N ASP A 266 11.02 -10.03 -23.30
CA ASP A 266 10.14 -8.96 -22.82
C ASP A 266 9.60 -9.28 -21.43
N PRO A 267 9.58 -8.29 -20.52
CA PRO A 267 8.86 -8.45 -19.27
C PRO A 267 7.36 -8.61 -19.56
N PRO A 268 6.63 -9.38 -18.72
CA PRO A 268 5.18 -9.49 -18.87
C PRO A 268 4.52 -8.10 -18.74
N ILE A 269 3.48 -7.85 -19.54
CA ILE A 269 2.76 -6.57 -19.52
C ILE A 269 2.13 -6.31 -18.14
N MET A 270 1.66 -7.37 -17.47
CA MET A 270 1.19 -7.31 -16.10
C MET A 270 1.71 -8.50 -15.30
N ASP A 271 2.39 -8.21 -14.20
CA ASP A 271 2.80 -9.22 -13.23
C ASP A 271 1.65 -9.58 -12.29
N PRO A 272 1.52 -10.86 -11.86
CA PRO A 272 0.60 -11.27 -10.81
C PRO A 272 0.80 -10.53 -9.49
N SER A 273 2.02 -10.05 -9.21
CA SER A 273 2.34 -9.23 -8.04
C SER A 273 1.49 -7.97 -7.96
N GLN A 274 1.26 -7.29 -9.09
CA GLN A 274 0.42 -6.08 -9.15
C GLN A 274 -1.04 -6.40 -8.80
N PHE A 275 -1.55 -7.55 -9.25
CA PHE A 275 -2.89 -8.01 -8.91
C PHE A 275 -3.02 -8.37 -7.42
N ILE A 276 -1.99 -9.00 -6.85
CA ILE A 276 -1.97 -9.35 -5.42
C ILE A 276 -1.98 -8.08 -4.55
N ILE A 277 -1.15 -7.09 -4.87
CA ILE A 277 -1.14 -5.81 -4.15
C ILE A 277 -2.47 -5.08 -4.33
N TRP A 278 -3.04 -5.08 -5.55
CA TRP A 278 -4.36 -4.50 -5.82
C TRP A 278 -5.46 -5.14 -4.95
N LEU A 279 -5.46 -6.47 -4.84
CA LEU A 279 -6.39 -7.20 -4.00
C LEU A 279 -6.18 -6.88 -2.51
N LEU A 280 -4.92 -6.82 -2.07
CA LEU A 280 -4.56 -6.48 -0.69
C LEU A 280 -5.07 -5.07 -0.31
N ALA A 281 -4.92 -4.08 -1.19
CA ALA A 281 -5.43 -2.74 -0.99
C ALA A 281 -6.96 -2.70 -0.84
N ILE A 282 -7.69 -3.43 -1.70
CA ILE A 282 -9.16 -3.53 -1.64
C ILE A 282 -9.61 -4.16 -0.32
N VAL A 283 -8.98 -5.24 0.10
CA VAL A 283 -9.29 -5.92 1.37
C VAL A 283 -9.00 -5.00 2.55
N THR A 284 -7.88 -4.28 2.53
CA THR A 284 -7.51 -3.30 3.56
C THR A 284 -8.57 -2.20 3.70
N VAL A 285 -9.01 -1.58 2.59
CA VAL A 285 -10.06 -0.55 2.61
C VAL A 285 -11.41 -1.13 3.03
N MET A 286 -11.73 -2.36 2.65
CA MET A 286 -12.96 -3.03 3.08
C MET A 286 -12.98 -3.26 4.60
N ILE A 287 -11.88 -3.77 5.17
CA ILE A 287 -11.73 -3.96 6.62
C ILE A 287 -11.74 -2.61 7.33
N GLY A 288 -11.03 -1.61 6.79
CA GLY A 288 -11.01 -0.24 7.29
C GLY A 288 -12.41 0.39 7.31
N GLY A 289 -13.19 0.24 6.24
CA GLY A 289 -14.59 0.69 6.18
C GLY A 289 -15.49 -0.01 7.20
N TYR A 290 -15.32 -1.32 7.39
CA TYR A 290 -16.06 -2.08 8.40
C TYR A 290 -15.70 -1.67 9.83
N LYS A 291 -14.41 -1.49 10.12
CA LYS A 291 -13.90 -1.10 11.45
C LYS A 291 -14.12 0.39 11.75
N GLY A 292 -14.04 1.27 10.75
CA GLY A 292 -14.26 2.72 10.91
C GLY A 292 -15.74 3.08 11.11
N ALA A 293 -16.66 2.17 10.81
CA ALA A 293 -18.09 2.33 11.06
C ALA A 293 -18.59 1.54 12.28
N THR A 294 -17.71 1.10 13.19
CA THR A 294 -18.10 0.30 14.37
C THR A 294 -19.08 1.04 15.28
N THR A 295 -18.82 2.31 15.57
CA THR A 295 -19.69 3.13 16.45
C THR A 295 -21.10 3.24 15.89
N GLU A 296 -21.22 3.59 14.61
CA GLU A 296 -22.52 3.68 13.92
C GLU A 296 -23.21 2.32 13.80
N ARG A 297 -22.45 1.24 13.62
CA ARG A 297 -22.99 -0.13 13.60
C ARG A 297 -23.58 -0.50 14.95
N GLU A 298 -22.86 -0.25 16.04
CA GLU A 298 -23.36 -0.56 17.39
C GLU A 298 -24.58 0.29 17.73
N ARG A 299 -24.57 1.58 17.39
CA ARG A 299 -25.76 2.45 17.48
C ARG A 299 -26.94 1.87 16.69
N ALA A 300 -26.71 1.37 15.47
CA ALA A 300 -27.77 0.80 14.65
C ALA A 300 -28.31 -0.55 15.18
N LEU A 301 -27.45 -1.42 15.70
CA LEU A 301 -27.83 -2.69 16.31
C LEU A 301 -28.66 -2.46 17.58
N ARG A 302 -28.22 -1.56 18.47
CA ARG A 302 -28.96 -1.21 19.68
C ARG A 302 -30.34 -0.60 19.35
N LYS A 303 -30.44 0.21 18.30
CA LYS A 303 -31.73 0.73 17.80
C LYS A 303 -32.65 -0.38 17.29
N GLN A 304 -32.11 -1.43 16.68
CA GLN A 304 -32.89 -2.60 16.28
C GLN A 304 -33.37 -3.40 17.50
N GLU A 305 -32.50 -3.60 18.50
CA GLU A 305 -32.86 -4.27 19.76
C GLU A 305 -33.94 -3.49 20.52
N ALA A 306 -33.80 -2.17 20.65
CA ALA A 306 -34.80 -1.30 21.28
C ALA A 306 -36.14 -1.31 20.52
N ALA A 307 -36.10 -1.33 19.18
CA ALA A 307 -37.32 -1.42 18.35
C ALA A 307 -37.99 -2.81 18.40
N LEU A 308 -37.24 -3.86 18.76
CA LEU A 308 -37.77 -5.21 18.98
C LEU A 308 -38.33 -5.40 20.39
N MET A 309 -38.12 -4.45 21.31
CA MET A 309 -38.70 -4.44 22.66
C MET A 309 -40.00 -3.60 22.81
N PRO A 310 -41.08 -3.84 22.04
CA PRO A 310 -42.42 -3.50 22.51
C PRO A 310 -43.14 -4.77 22.99
N THR A 311 -43.94 -4.64 24.06
CA THR A 311 -44.84 -5.64 24.68
C THR A 311 -44.23 -6.69 25.62
N MET A 312 -43.72 -6.24 26.77
CA MET A 312 -43.79 -7.07 27.99
C MET A 312 -44.05 -6.27 29.27
N THR A 313 -44.76 -5.15 29.21
CA THR A 313 -45.19 -4.40 30.41
C THR A 313 -46.47 -3.59 30.22
N VAL A 314 -47.52 -4.11 29.55
CA VAL A 314 -48.91 -3.65 29.80
C VAL A 314 -49.89 -4.81 29.60
N THR A 315 -49.99 -5.70 30.59
CA THR A 315 -51.24 -6.46 30.85
C THR A 315 -51.38 -6.63 32.35
N ALA A 316 -51.57 -5.53 33.07
CA ALA A 316 -52.39 -5.55 34.27
C ALA A 316 -53.76 -4.99 33.87
N SER A 317 -54.51 -5.78 33.09
CA SER A 317 -55.94 -5.55 32.91
C SER A 317 -56.60 -5.86 34.25
N VAL A 318 -56.94 -4.79 34.98
CA VAL A 318 -57.94 -4.88 36.05
C VAL A 318 -59.27 -5.15 35.37
N ASP A 319 -59.70 -6.41 35.38
CA ASP A 319 -61.07 -6.79 35.02
C ASP A 319 -62.02 -6.22 36.08
N PHE A 320 -62.84 -5.23 35.69
CA PHE A 320 -63.97 -4.80 36.50
C PHE A 320 -65.26 -5.27 35.81
N SER A 321 -65.82 -6.36 36.30
CA SER A 321 -67.21 -6.73 36.01
C SER A 321 -67.87 -7.36 37.23
N ALA A 322 -68.66 -6.58 37.97
CA ALA A 322 -69.82 -7.06 38.72
C ALA A 322 -70.76 -5.87 39.08
N PRO A 323 -72.09 -6.10 39.16
CA PRO A 323 -73.09 -5.04 39.10
C PRO A 323 -73.50 -4.49 40.47
N ALA A 324 -74.10 -3.30 40.42
CA ALA A 324 -74.57 -2.49 41.54
C ALA A 324 -75.57 -3.20 42.47
N GLN A 325 -75.40 -3.02 43.79
CA GLN A 325 -76.50 -3.01 44.77
C GLN A 325 -76.11 -2.29 46.09
N SER A 326 -76.98 -1.33 46.47
CA SER A 326 -77.29 -0.74 47.79
C SER A 326 -76.22 -0.19 48.76
N MET A 327 -76.34 1.12 49.01
CA MET A 327 -75.84 2.02 50.07
C MET A 327 -75.57 1.47 51.50
N SER A 328 -74.55 2.05 52.16
CA SER A 328 -74.61 2.57 53.55
C SER A 328 -73.50 3.62 53.83
N PRO A 329 -73.71 4.65 54.67
CA PRO A 329 -72.82 5.80 54.80
C PRO A 329 -71.83 5.65 55.97
N THR A 330 -70.78 4.86 55.83
CA THR A 330 -69.67 4.81 56.82
C THR A 330 -68.29 4.61 56.21
N SER A 331 -68.13 4.66 54.88
CA SER A 331 -66.86 4.32 54.22
C SER A 331 -66.00 5.51 53.77
N PHE A 332 -66.39 6.76 54.06
CA PHE A 332 -65.64 7.92 53.55
C PHE A 332 -64.25 8.08 54.19
N LEU A 333 -64.09 7.73 55.48
CA LEU A 333 -62.78 7.78 56.17
C LEU A 333 -61.85 6.61 55.79
N ALA A 334 -62.38 5.47 55.33
CA ALA A 334 -61.58 4.34 54.89
C ALA A 334 -61.11 4.48 53.42
N ALA A 335 -61.90 5.17 52.58
CA ALA A 335 -61.52 5.47 51.21
C ALA A 335 -60.43 6.53 51.11
N GLU A 336 -60.42 7.51 52.02
CA GLU A 336 -59.38 8.55 52.06
C GLU A 336 -58.05 7.98 52.58
N GLN A 337 -58.08 7.09 53.59
CA GLN A 337 -56.87 6.41 54.07
C GLN A 337 -56.29 5.40 53.07
N ALA A 338 -57.11 4.75 52.24
CA ALA A 338 -56.63 3.89 51.15
C ALA A 338 -56.05 4.70 49.98
N ALA A 339 -56.54 5.92 49.73
CA ALA A 339 -56.01 6.82 48.71
C ALA A 339 -54.66 7.46 49.14
N GLU A 340 -54.47 7.73 50.43
CA GLU A 340 -53.22 8.28 50.99
C GLU A 340 -52.09 7.21 51.05
N GLN A 341 -52.44 5.96 51.34
CA GLN A 341 -51.48 4.85 51.40
C GLN A 341 -51.01 4.41 50.00
N ASN A 342 -51.86 4.56 48.97
CA ASN A 342 -51.43 4.39 47.58
C ASN A 342 -50.59 5.58 47.07
N ARG A 343 -50.80 6.79 47.59
CA ARG A 343 -50.00 7.97 47.23
C ARG A 343 -48.57 7.92 47.77
N THR A 344 -48.38 7.25 48.91
CA THR A 344 -47.06 7.02 49.53
C THR A 344 -46.36 5.75 49.01
N ALA A 345 -47.10 4.75 48.52
CA ALA A 345 -46.52 3.58 47.84
C ALA A 345 -46.00 3.89 46.41
N VAL A 346 -46.56 4.91 45.74
CA VAL A 346 -46.09 5.41 44.43
C VAL A 346 -44.81 6.27 44.56
N MET A 347 -44.41 6.63 45.78
CA MET A 347 -43.20 7.43 46.02
C MET A 347 -41.94 6.61 46.35
N ASN A 348 -42.06 5.29 46.51
CA ASN A 348 -40.94 4.39 46.89
C ASN A 348 -40.81 3.14 46.02
N THR A 349 -41.28 3.19 44.77
CA THR A 349 -40.91 2.20 43.76
C THR A 349 -40.23 2.93 42.61
N ASP A 350 -38.97 2.57 42.36
CA ASP A 350 -38.24 3.01 41.17
C ASP A 350 -39.12 2.73 39.95
N ALA A 351 -39.65 3.80 39.36
CA ALA A 351 -40.44 3.72 38.15
C ALA A 351 -39.60 3.01 37.08
N PRO A 352 -40.18 2.14 36.24
CA PRO A 352 -39.43 1.63 35.09
C PRO A 352 -39.12 2.84 34.21
N GLU A 353 -37.84 3.22 34.13
CA GLU A 353 -37.38 4.22 33.18
C GLU A 353 -38.00 3.96 31.82
N SER A 354 -38.64 4.98 31.23
CA SER A 354 -39.20 4.84 29.90
C SER A 354 -38.08 4.40 28.95
N VAL A 355 -38.39 3.50 28.01
CA VAL A 355 -37.42 2.98 27.02
C VAL A 355 -36.64 4.12 26.36
N GLN A 356 -37.28 5.27 26.19
CA GLN A 356 -36.71 6.49 25.63
C GLN A 356 -35.67 7.16 26.55
N THR A 357 -35.89 7.17 27.86
CA THR A 357 -34.91 7.67 28.85
C THR A 357 -33.69 6.76 28.93
N ARG A 358 -33.90 5.45 28.94
CA ARG A 358 -32.79 4.47 28.93
C ARG A 358 -31.95 4.52 27.65
N THR A 359 -32.59 4.71 26.50
CA THR A 359 -31.86 4.94 25.24
C THR A 359 -31.12 6.27 25.21
N THR A 360 -31.57 7.28 25.95
CA THR A 360 -30.94 8.62 25.94
C THR A 360 -29.75 8.70 26.87
N TYR A 361 -29.84 8.17 28.10
CA TYR A 361 -28.68 8.02 28.99
C TYR A 361 -27.58 7.13 28.37
N GLN A 362 -27.98 6.08 27.64
CA GLN A 362 -27.03 5.18 26.99
C GLN A 362 -26.50 5.71 25.65
N GLU A 363 -27.17 6.68 25.01
CA GLU A 363 -26.59 7.45 23.90
C GLU A 363 -25.59 8.50 24.41
N GLU A 364 -25.78 9.07 25.62
CA GLU A 364 -24.80 9.96 26.29
C GLU A 364 -23.50 9.23 26.66
N GLU A 365 -23.55 8.02 27.25
CA GLU A 365 -22.34 7.23 27.55
C GLU A 365 -21.49 6.90 26.31
N LEU A 366 -22.11 6.79 25.13
CA LEU A 366 -21.41 6.52 23.86
C LEU A 366 -20.80 7.78 23.24
N ASP A 367 -21.31 8.96 23.57
CA ASP A 367 -20.74 10.25 23.16
C ASP A 367 -19.48 10.57 24.00
N ASP A 368 -19.37 10.07 25.25
CA ASP A 368 -18.15 10.18 26.08
C ASP A 368 -16.97 9.32 25.55
N ASP A 369 -17.25 8.15 24.97
CA ASP A 369 -16.26 7.27 24.30
C ASP A 369 -15.86 7.81 22.89
N GLU A 370 -16.47 8.92 22.45
CA GLU A 370 -16.25 9.56 21.14
C GLU A 370 -14.97 10.44 21.10
N GLY A 371 -14.35 10.69 22.28
CA GLY A 371 -13.19 11.55 22.49
C GLY A 371 -11.88 11.13 21.80
N ASP A 372 -11.76 9.86 21.38
CA ASP A 372 -10.56 9.31 20.73
C ASP A 372 -10.55 9.46 19.19
N THR A 373 -11.53 10.16 18.60
CA THR A 373 -11.66 10.26 17.15
C THR A 373 -11.32 11.63 16.58
N LEU A 374 -10.52 11.67 15.51
CA LEU A 374 -10.04 12.92 14.92
C LEU A 374 -10.96 13.35 13.78
N ASP A 375 -11.79 14.36 14.03
CA ASP A 375 -12.61 14.99 13.01
C ASP A 375 -11.78 15.92 12.13
N LEU A 376 -11.79 15.63 10.83
CA LEU A 376 -11.00 16.38 9.89
C LEU A 376 -11.66 17.72 9.55
N THR A 377 -10.93 18.81 9.78
CA THR A 377 -11.31 20.18 9.41
C THR A 377 -10.57 20.63 8.14
N ILE A 378 -11.01 21.74 7.55
CA ILE A 378 -10.34 22.35 6.37
C ILE A 378 -8.89 22.74 6.71
N TYR A 379 -8.66 23.24 7.93
CA TYR A 379 -7.32 23.59 8.40
C TYR A 379 -6.40 22.37 8.47
N HIS A 380 -6.91 21.23 8.96
CA HIS A 380 -6.14 19.97 8.95
C HIS A 380 -5.80 19.51 7.52
N ALA A 381 -6.69 19.70 6.55
CA ALA A 381 -6.42 19.33 5.15
C ALA A 381 -5.31 20.19 4.51
N ILE A 382 -5.31 21.51 4.74
CA ILE A 382 -4.24 22.41 4.25
C ILE A 382 -2.94 22.11 4.97
N ALA A 383 -2.97 21.99 6.30
CA ALA A 383 -1.81 21.65 7.11
C ALA A 383 -1.19 20.33 6.66
N PHE A 384 -2.01 19.31 6.39
CA PHE A 384 -1.55 18.02 5.88
C PHE A 384 -0.70 18.17 4.61
N VAL A 385 -1.15 18.96 3.63
CA VAL A 385 -0.40 19.17 2.37
C VAL A 385 0.87 20.00 2.59
N VAL A 386 0.82 21.02 3.43
CA VAL A 386 2.00 21.85 3.76
C VAL A 386 3.06 21.01 4.48
N PHE A 387 2.66 20.25 5.50
CA PHE A 387 3.56 19.34 6.22
C PHE A 387 4.09 18.23 5.33
N ALA A 388 3.26 17.61 4.50
CA ALA A 388 3.71 16.60 3.53
C ALA A 388 4.73 17.19 2.54
N SER A 389 4.51 18.42 2.06
CA SER A 389 5.45 19.11 1.17
C SER A 389 6.78 19.41 1.85
N ALA A 390 6.74 19.96 3.07
CA ALA A 390 7.94 20.22 3.86
C ALA A 390 8.71 18.93 4.16
N PHE A 391 8.00 17.87 4.55
CA PHE A 391 8.58 16.56 4.84
C PHE A 391 9.26 15.94 3.62
N LEU A 392 8.63 15.97 2.44
CA LEU A 392 9.24 15.47 1.21
C LEU A 392 10.49 16.27 0.82
N LEU A 393 10.48 17.60 0.99
CA LEU A 393 11.66 18.42 0.72
C LEU A 393 12.79 18.14 1.72
N ILE A 394 12.48 17.94 2.99
CA ILE A 394 13.48 17.53 3.99
C ILE A 394 14.09 16.19 3.59
N LEU A 395 13.29 15.21 3.17
CA LEU A 395 13.78 13.93 2.66
C LEU A 395 14.64 14.04 1.40
N PHE A 396 14.31 15.02 0.55
CA PHE A 396 15.06 15.28 -0.68
C PHE A 396 16.48 15.80 -0.36
N TYR A 397 16.62 16.69 0.62
CA TYR A 397 17.92 17.29 0.97
C TYR A 397 18.71 16.49 2.02
N TRP A 398 18.04 15.87 2.99
CA TRP A 398 18.67 15.14 4.09
C TRP A 398 18.31 13.65 4.10
N ASN A 399 19.30 12.80 4.34
CA ASN A 399 19.10 11.36 4.52
C ASN A 399 18.54 11.07 5.93
N ILE A 400 17.22 11.21 6.08
CA ILE A 400 16.50 10.93 7.34
C ILE A 400 15.74 9.60 7.32
N VAL A 401 16.07 8.69 6.38
CA VAL A 401 15.32 7.43 6.19
C VAL A 401 15.36 6.56 7.44
N ILE A 402 16.51 6.46 8.11
CA ILE A 402 16.63 5.65 9.33
C ILE A 402 15.72 6.17 10.45
N VAL A 403 15.53 7.49 10.54
CA VAL A 403 14.61 8.11 11.52
C VAL A 403 13.17 7.70 11.23
N ILE A 404 12.79 7.66 9.95
CA ILE A 404 11.46 7.19 9.52
C ILE A 404 11.29 5.70 9.84
N VAL A 405 12.31 4.87 9.61
CA VAL A 405 12.28 3.44 9.95
C VAL A 405 12.07 3.24 11.45
N ILE A 406 12.73 4.04 12.30
CA ILE A 406 12.54 4.01 13.75
C ILE A 406 11.12 4.43 14.14
N PHE A 407 10.61 5.55 13.62
CA PHE A 407 9.23 5.99 13.90
C PHE A 407 8.20 5.00 13.40
N PHE A 408 8.44 4.38 12.24
CA PHE A 408 7.58 3.33 11.71
C PHE A 408 7.59 2.09 12.61
N ALA A 409 8.74 1.70 13.15
CA ALA A 409 8.83 0.60 14.11
C ALA A 409 8.00 0.90 15.37
N PHE A 410 8.14 2.09 15.97
CA PHE A 410 7.32 2.49 17.12
C PHE A 410 5.82 2.54 16.78
N GLY A 411 5.46 3.13 15.64
CA GLY A 411 4.07 3.17 15.17
C GLY A 411 3.49 1.77 14.94
N SER A 412 4.29 0.83 14.44
CA SER A 412 3.88 -0.55 14.17
C SER A 412 3.54 -1.32 15.45
N ILE A 413 4.21 -1.04 16.57
CA ILE A 413 3.93 -1.66 17.87
C ILE A 413 2.50 -1.32 18.30
N SER A 414 2.15 -0.03 18.29
CA SER A 414 0.79 0.43 18.64
C SER A 414 -0.25 -0.05 17.62
N CYS A 415 0.04 0.01 16.32
CA CYS A 415 -0.92 -0.40 15.29
C CYS A 415 -1.27 -1.89 15.39
N THR A 416 -0.26 -2.75 15.53
CA THR A 416 -0.48 -4.20 15.58
C THR A 416 -1.11 -4.65 16.89
N SER A 417 -0.75 -4.02 18.02
CA SER A 417 -1.36 -4.31 19.32
C SER A 417 -2.88 -4.09 19.28
N HIS A 418 -3.33 -2.93 18.78
CA HIS A 418 -4.76 -2.60 18.73
C HIS A 418 -5.55 -3.31 17.63
N VAL A 419 -4.96 -3.47 16.44
CA VAL A 419 -5.69 -4.00 15.28
C VAL A 419 -5.80 -5.52 15.31
N VAL A 420 -4.77 -6.23 15.81
CA VAL A 420 -4.61 -7.68 15.68
C VAL A 420 -4.50 -8.38 17.03
N TRP A 421 -3.54 -7.99 17.88
CA TRP A 421 -3.19 -8.78 19.07
C TRP A 421 -4.21 -8.67 20.21
N GLN A 422 -4.68 -7.46 20.53
CA GLN A 422 -5.76 -7.23 21.51
C GLN A 422 -7.01 -8.07 21.22
N PRO A 423 -7.66 -7.97 20.04
CA PRO A 423 -8.86 -8.76 19.77
C PRO A 423 -8.58 -10.27 19.68
N LEU A 424 -7.34 -10.69 19.42
CA LEU A 424 -6.96 -12.09 19.41
C LEU A 424 -6.83 -12.64 20.84
N PHE A 425 -6.14 -11.93 21.72
CA PHE A 425 -5.93 -12.34 23.11
C PHE A 425 -7.18 -12.15 23.98
N ASN A 426 -8.04 -11.17 23.67
CA ASN A 426 -9.34 -11.01 24.32
C ASN A 426 -10.35 -12.16 24.03
N ARG A 427 -10.09 -12.98 23.00
CA ARG A 427 -10.84 -14.23 22.76
C ARG A 427 -10.42 -15.37 23.68
N ILE A 428 -9.24 -15.30 24.27
CA ILE A 428 -8.73 -16.31 25.20
C ILE A 428 -9.24 -15.93 26.59
N SER A 429 -10.22 -16.68 27.10
CA SER A 429 -10.89 -16.39 28.38
C SER A 429 -9.94 -16.31 29.58
N TYR A 430 -8.85 -17.09 29.55
CA TYR A 430 -7.82 -17.10 30.60
C TYR A 430 -7.04 -15.78 30.74
N LEU A 431 -6.91 -15.01 29.65
CA LEU A 431 -6.14 -13.76 29.63
C LEU A 431 -6.99 -12.51 29.95
N ARG A 432 -8.28 -12.69 30.24
CA ARG A 432 -9.22 -11.59 30.57
C ARG A 432 -9.11 -11.11 32.03
N GLY A 433 -8.25 -11.71 32.84
CA GLY A 433 -8.01 -11.24 34.20
C GLY A 433 -7.50 -9.80 34.21
N GLN A 434 -8.07 -8.96 35.07
CA GLN A 434 -7.47 -7.66 35.41
C GLN A 434 -6.44 -7.93 36.52
N PRO A 435 -5.14 -7.73 36.25
CA PRO A 435 -4.09 -8.10 37.21
C PRO A 435 -3.91 -7.07 38.32
N PHE A 436 -4.42 -5.85 38.13
CA PHE A 436 -4.30 -4.75 39.09
C PHE A 436 -5.69 -4.41 39.65
N GLU A 437 -5.91 -4.78 40.91
CA GLU A 437 -7.09 -4.40 41.68
C GLU A 437 -6.94 -2.95 42.18
N LYS A 438 -8.06 -2.21 42.22
CA LYS A 438 -8.18 -0.77 42.51
C LYS A 438 -7.13 -0.24 43.50
N TYR A 439 -6.15 0.52 43.00
CA TYR A 439 -5.32 1.39 43.82
C TYR A 439 -5.59 2.84 43.42
N GLU A 440 -6.44 3.51 44.21
CA GLU A 440 -6.86 4.89 44.02
C GLU A 440 -5.67 5.83 44.29
N SER A 441 -4.83 6.05 43.29
CA SER A 441 -3.63 6.88 43.42
C SER A 441 -3.96 8.34 43.07
N LYS A 442 -4.12 9.19 44.09
CA LYS A 442 -4.23 10.66 43.93
C LYS A 442 -2.84 11.26 43.70
N GLY A 443 -2.52 11.62 42.45
CA GLY A 443 -1.32 12.37 42.09
C GLY A 443 -1.11 12.48 40.57
N TRP A 444 -0.09 13.20 40.12
CA TRP A 444 0.33 13.37 38.71
C TRP A 444 0.66 12.06 37.96
N ILE A 445 0.70 10.93 38.69
CA ILE A 445 0.86 9.57 38.16
C ILE A 445 -0.48 9.01 37.65
N ALA A 446 -1.61 9.66 37.98
CA ALA A 446 -2.95 9.30 37.50
C ALA A 446 -3.13 9.47 35.98
N ASP A 447 -2.38 10.37 35.33
CA ASP A 447 -2.41 10.50 33.85
C ASP A 447 -1.68 9.34 33.14
N PHE A 448 -0.80 8.63 33.86
CA PHE A 448 -0.16 7.37 33.43
C PHE A 448 -0.85 6.13 34.01
N ALA A 449 -2.03 6.28 34.63
CA ALA A 449 -2.65 5.24 35.44
C ALA A 449 -2.85 3.94 34.62
N PRO A 450 -2.26 2.81 35.06
CA PRO A 450 -2.52 1.47 34.52
C PRO A 450 -3.90 0.94 34.95
N GLU A 451 -4.92 1.81 35.06
CA GLU A 451 -6.25 1.51 35.59
C GLU A 451 -7.13 0.69 34.64
N THR A 452 -6.71 0.48 33.39
CA THR A 452 -7.51 -0.19 32.35
C THR A 452 -6.80 -1.32 31.60
N TRP A 453 -5.52 -1.58 31.89
CA TRP A 453 -4.71 -2.52 31.12
C TRP A 453 -5.01 -3.95 31.56
N THR A 454 -5.70 -4.71 30.70
CA THR A 454 -5.92 -6.13 30.93
C THR A 454 -4.62 -6.92 30.72
N VAL A 455 -4.49 -8.12 31.29
CA VAL A 455 -3.33 -9.00 31.02
C VAL A 455 -3.18 -9.22 29.51
N ALA A 456 -4.30 -9.31 28.78
CA ALA A 456 -4.32 -9.43 27.33
C ALA A 456 -3.65 -8.23 26.61
N ASP A 457 -3.78 -7.01 27.14
CA ASP A 457 -3.18 -5.80 26.54
C ASP A 457 -1.66 -5.77 26.74
N LEU A 458 -1.18 -6.17 27.92
CA LEU A 458 0.25 -6.29 28.20
C LEU A 458 0.91 -7.37 27.33
N VAL A 459 0.27 -8.53 27.22
CA VAL A 459 0.74 -9.62 26.35
C VAL A 459 0.68 -9.21 24.87
N ALA A 460 -0.37 -8.50 24.46
CA ALA A 460 -0.50 -7.94 23.10
C ALA A 460 0.65 -6.99 22.78
N PHE A 461 0.96 -6.07 23.68
CA PHE A 461 2.04 -5.10 23.51
C PHE A 461 3.42 -5.75 23.51
N ALA A 462 3.67 -6.70 24.42
CA ALA A 462 4.93 -7.46 24.47
C ALA A 462 5.17 -8.24 23.17
N TRP A 463 4.14 -8.92 22.67
CA TRP A 463 4.23 -9.68 21.42
C TRP A 463 4.39 -8.78 20.19
N ALA A 464 3.67 -7.65 20.13
CA ALA A 464 3.84 -6.64 19.09
C ALA A 464 5.28 -6.09 19.05
N THR A 465 5.85 -5.80 20.22
CA THR A 465 7.22 -5.32 20.37
C THR A 465 8.23 -6.35 19.87
N ALA A 466 8.07 -7.63 20.25
CA ALA A 466 8.95 -8.70 19.80
C ALA A 466 8.99 -8.82 18.26
N ILE A 467 7.83 -8.75 17.61
CA ILE A 467 7.74 -8.83 16.14
C ILE A 467 8.32 -7.58 15.47
N ALA A 468 8.06 -6.39 16.01
CA ALA A 468 8.62 -5.13 15.48
C ALA A 468 10.15 -5.08 15.60
N VAL A 469 10.72 -5.53 16.73
CA VAL A 469 12.17 -5.63 16.92
C VAL A 469 12.78 -6.67 15.97
N THR A 470 12.12 -7.82 15.80
CA THR A 470 12.57 -8.84 14.85
C THR A 470 12.64 -8.27 13.44
N TRP A 471 11.61 -7.55 12.99
CA TRP A 471 11.63 -6.88 11.69
C TRP A 471 12.75 -5.84 11.58
N PHE A 472 12.96 -5.03 12.61
CA PHE A 472 13.99 -3.98 12.60
C PHE A 472 15.41 -4.53 12.44
N VAL A 473 15.72 -5.66 13.10
CA VAL A 473 17.02 -6.34 13.03
C VAL A 473 17.20 -7.02 11.67
N PHE A 474 16.17 -7.74 11.18
CA PHE A 474 16.25 -8.50 9.95
C PHE A 474 15.78 -7.73 8.70
N ARG A 475 15.70 -6.39 8.75
CA ARG A 475 15.08 -5.55 7.71
C ARG A 475 15.71 -5.67 6.32
N HIS A 476 16.98 -6.04 6.25
CA HIS A 476 17.76 -6.18 5.01
C HIS A 476 17.60 -7.56 4.35
N HIS A 477 16.94 -8.51 5.02
CA HIS A 477 16.72 -9.84 4.44
C HIS A 477 15.50 -9.88 3.52
N ASN A 478 15.53 -10.80 2.56
CA ASN A 478 14.48 -10.98 1.54
C ASN A 478 13.09 -11.30 2.08
N PHE A 479 12.93 -11.72 3.34
CA PHE A 479 11.62 -11.97 3.97
C PHE A 479 11.05 -10.75 4.72
N ALA A 480 11.82 -9.67 4.87
CA ALA A 480 11.43 -8.50 5.66
C ALA A 480 10.21 -7.76 5.10
N TRP A 481 9.98 -7.83 3.79
CA TRP A 481 8.81 -7.19 3.15
C TRP A 481 7.49 -7.74 3.68
N VAL A 482 7.41 -9.02 4.07
CA VAL A 482 6.17 -9.64 4.59
C VAL A 482 5.73 -8.94 5.88
N LEU A 483 6.68 -8.71 6.78
CA LEU A 483 6.42 -8.04 8.05
C LEU A 483 6.16 -6.54 7.83
N GLN A 484 6.88 -5.91 6.91
CA GLN A 484 6.63 -4.51 6.54
C GLN A 484 5.20 -4.31 6.01
N ASP A 485 4.76 -5.15 5.07
CA ASP A 485 3.42 -5.07 4.48
C ASP A 485 2.33 -5.35 5.54
N PHE A 486 2.59 -6.30 6.44
CA PHE A 486 1.70 -6.55 7.58
C PHE A 486 1.54 -5.30 8.47
N PHE A 487 2.65 -4.61 8.79
CA PHE A 487 2.62 -3.36 9.55
C PHE A 487 1.94 -2.23 8.77
N GLY A 488 2.22 -2.10 7.47
CA GLY A 488 1.60 -1.11 6.59
C GLY A 488 0.08 -1.28 6.51
N VAL A 489 -0.41 -2.50 6.36
CA VAL A 489 -1.85 -2.81 6.36
C VAL A 489 -2.49 -2.48 7.71
N CYS A 490 -1.84 -2.81 8.83
CA CYS A 490 -2.35 -2.46 10.15
C CYS A 490 -2.41 -0.94 10.36
N LEU A 491 -1.38 -0.21 9.90
CA LEU A 491 -1.33 1.25 9.93
C LEU A 491 -2.47 1.86 9.09
N CYS A 492 -2.71 1.36 7.87
CA CYS A 492 -3.83 1.79 7.04
C CYS A 492 -5.18 1.56 7.72
N ILE A 493 -5.41 0.38 8.32
CA ILE A 493 -6.67 0.08 9.00
C ILE A 493 -6.87 0.99 10.21
N LEU A 494 -5.81 1.25 11.01
CA LEU A 494 -5.90 2.14 12.15
C LEU A 494 -6.25 3.56 11.70
N PHE A 495 -5.56 4.07 10.68
CA PHE A 495 -5.80 5.42 10.15
C PHE A 495 -7.23 5.58 9.60
N LEU A 496 -7.73 4.59 8.86
CA LEU A 496 -9.11 4.56 8.36
C LEU A 496 -10.16 4.44 9.47
N ARG A 497 -9.79 3.92 10.65
CA ARG A 497 -10.66 3.86 11.84
C ARG A 497 -10.66 5.16 12.63
N THR A 498 -9.50 5.81 12.78
CA THR A 498 -9.33 6.96 13.67
C THR A 498 -9.78 8.27 13.03
N ILE A 499 -9.52 8.47 11.73
CA ILE A 499 -9.84 9.72 11.04
C ILE A 499 -11.26 9.68 10.49
N ARG A 500 -12.02 10.69 10.89
CA ARG A 500 -13.43 10.84 10.54
C ARG A 500 -13.61 12.06 9.66
N LEU A 501 -14.37 11.88 8.58
CA LEU A 501 -14.84 12.97 7.73
C LEU A 501 -16.24 13.37 8.21
N PRO A 502 -16.44 14.59 8.74
CA PRO A 502 -17.77 15.01 9.19
C PRO A 502 -18.67 15.43 8.02
N ASN A 503 -18.07 15.93 6.92
CA ASN A 503 -18.78 16.50 5.79
C ASN A 503 -18.17 16.06 4.45
N LEU A 504 -19.02 15.85 3.43
CA LEU A 504 -18.55 15.59 2.07
C LEU A 504 -17.80 16.79 1.47
N LYS A 505 -18.15 18.02 1.86
CA LYS A 505 -17.43 19.24 1.44
C LYS A 505 -15.94 19.18 1.80
N ILE A 506 -15.62 18.75 3.02
CA ILE A 506 -14.23 18.67 3.50
C ILE A 506 -13.50 17.55 2.78
N ALA A 507 -14.15 16.40 2.59
CA ALA A 507 -13.60 15.27 1.85
C ALA A 507 -13.27 15.66 0.39
N ALA A 508 -14.19 16.37 -0.28
CA ALA A 508 -13.99 16.85 -1.64
C ALA A 508 -12.84 17.86 -1.73
N PHE A 509 -12.77 18.80 -0.78
CA PHE A 509 -11.68 19.77 -0.71
C PHE A 509 -10.32 19.09 -0.51
N LEU A 510 -10.21 18.15 0.44
CA LEU A 510 -8.98 17.40 0.69
C LEU A 510 -8.55 16.60 -0.54
N LEU A 511 -9.44 15.82 -1.15
CA LEU A 511 -9.08 14.95 -2.29
C LEU A 511 -8.69 15.76 -3.52
N VAL A 512 -9.34 16.89 -3.79
CA VAL A 512 -8.95 17.78 -4.89
C VAL A 512 -7.61 18.45 -4.61
N LEU A 513 -7.37 18.88 -3.36
CA LEU A 513 -6.08 19.47 -2.97
C LEU A 513 -4.94 18.46 -3.12
N VAL A 514 -5.11 17.22 -2.65
CA VAL A 514 -4.07 16.19 -2.77
C VAL A 514 -3.92 15.72 -4.23
N PHE A 515 -4.99 15.69 -5.02
CA PHE A 515 -4.91 15.44 -6.46
C PHE A 515 -4.01 16.46 -7.18
N CYS A 516 -4.20 17.76 -6.90
CA CYS A 516 -3.36 18.82 -7.46
C CYS A 516 -1.91 18.70 -6.97
N TYR A 517 -1.72 18.34 -5.70
CA TYR A 517 -0.40 18.12 -5.11
C TYR A 517 0.36 16.98 -5.79
N ASP A 518 -0.28 15.83 -6.04
CA ASP A 518 0.36 14.67 -6.68
C ASP A 518 0.79 15.00 -8.12
N ILE A 519 -0.06 15.69 -8.88
CA ILE A 519 0.28 16.18 -10.22
C ILE A 519 1.48 17.14 -10.18
N PHE A 520 1.50 18.06 -9.23
CA PHE A 520 2.62 18.98 -9.05
C PHE A 520 3.92 18.24 -8.72
N MET A 521 3.90 17.32 -7.78
CA MET A 521 5.10 16.60 -7.33
C MET A 521 5.61 15.60 -8.38
N VAL A 522 4.77 15.02 -9.22
CA VAL A 522 5.20 14.07 -10.26
C VAL A 522 5.65 14.77 -11.53
N PHE A 523 4.84 15.71 -12.05
CA PHE A 523 5.09 16.29 -13.37
C PHE A 523 5.79 17.65 -13.33
N ILE A 524 5.53 18.47 -12.31
CA ILE A 524 6.07 19.85 -12.26
C ILE A 524 7.43 19.87 -11.54
N SER A 525 7.62 19.04 -10.50
CA SER A 525 8.86 19.00 -9.73
C SER A 525 10.15 18.76 -10.55
N PRO A 526 10.17 17.87 -11.57
CA PRO A 526 11.39 17.64 -12.34
C PRO A 526 11.84 18.88 -13.13
N TYR A 527 10.91 19.76 -13.52
CA TYR A 527 11.24 21.00 -14.21
C TYR A 527 11.87 22.06 -13.30
N ILE A 528 11.57 22.01 -11.99
CA ILE A 528 12.08 22.97 -11.01
C ILE A 528 13.42 22.49 -10.41
N PHE A 529 13.49 21.21 -10.03
CA PHE A 529 14.62 20.65 -9.26
C PHE A 529 15.61 19.86 -10.13
N LYS A 530 15.39 19.78 -11.45
CA LYS A 530 16.15 18.97 -12.45
C LYS A 530 16.14 17.45 -12.20
N GLU A 531 15.76 17.02 -11.01
CA GLU A 531 15.50 15.63 -10.61
C GLU A 531 14.06 15.51 -10.11
N SER A 532 13.46 14.32 -10.29
CA SER A 532 12.13 14.03 -9.77
C SER A 532 12.16 13.81 -8.25
N VAL A 533 11.65 14.80 -7.50
CA VAL A 533 11.60 14.79 -6.03
C VAL A 533 10.91 13.52 -5.50
N MET A 534 9.78 13.13 -6.10
CA MET A 534 9.03 11.95 -5.69
C MET A 534 9.80 10.64 -5.90
N VAL A 535 10.53 10.50 -7.01
CA VAL A 535 11.33 9.27 -7.27
C VAL A 535 12.47 9.19 -6.27
N LYS A 536 13.20 10.30 -6.08
CA LYS A 536 14.31 10.36 -5.12
C LYS A 536 13.83 10.10 -3.69
N ALA A 537 12.70 10.70 -3.29
CA ALA A 537 12.10 10.47 -1.98
C ALA A 537 11.62 9.02 -1.81
N ALA A 538 11.00 8.42 -2.83
CA ALA A 538 10.54 7.03 -2.80
C ALA A 538 11.70 6.02 -2.67
N THR A 539 12.89 6.36 -3.19
CA THR A 539 14.12 5.56 -3.06
C THR A 539 14.93 5.87 -1.79
N GLY A 540 14.38 6.62 -0.84
CA GLY A 540 15.07 6.92 0.43
C GLY A 540 15.86 8.24 0.44
N GLY A 541 15.52 9.20 -0.43
CA GLY A 541 16.12 10.53 -0.42
C GLY A 541 17.55 10.56 -0.95
N SER A 542 18.34 11.52 -0.44
CA SER A 542 19.77 11.69 -0.79
C SER A 542 20.68 10.64 -0.12
N GLN A 543 20.34 9.36 -0.25
CA GLN A 543 21.28 8.28 0.10
C GLN A 543 22.52 8.39 -0.79
N ALA A 544 23.70 8.14 -0.23
CA ALA A 544 24.93 8.17 -1.01
C ALA A 544 24.81 7.17 -2.18
N ALA A 545 25.07 7.64 -3.40
CA ALA A 545 25.20 6.75 -4.52
C ALA A 545 26.35 5.77 -4.24
N PRO A 546 26.26 4.51 -4.69
CA PRO A 546 27.35 3.57 -4.52
C PRO A 546 28.63 4.16 -5.13
N THR A 547 29.75 3.99 -4.44
CA THR A 547 31.06 4.45 -4.92
C THR A 547 31.61 3.57 -6.05
N VAL A 548 30.96 2.44 -6.28
CA VAL A 548 31.29 1.37 -7.21
C VAL A 548 30.22 1.23 -8.29
N SER A 549 30.54 0.53 -9.38
CA SER A 549 29.60 0.25 -10.47
C SER A 549 28.37 -0.51 -9.98
N ASP A 550 27.20 -0.28 -10.59
CA ASP A 550 25.95 -0.95 -10.23
C ASP A 550 26.05 -2.48 -10.24
N GLY A 551 26.86 -3.06 -11.13
CA GLY A 551 27.11 -4.51 -11.18
C GLY A 551 27.79 -5.08 -9.93
N TYR A 552 28.55 -4.29 -9.19
CA TYR A 552 29.20 -4.73 -7.95
C TYR A 552 28.18 -4.88 -6.82
N CYS A 553 27.30 -3.89 -6.66
CA CYS A 553 26.27 -3.94 -5.62
C CYS A 553 25.22 -5.03 -5.86
N LEU A 554 25.05 -5.49 -7.11
CA LEU A 554 24.22 -6.65 -7.43
C LEU A 554 24.85 -7.96 -6.94
N ARG A 555 26.18 -8.10 -7.02
CA ARG A 555 26.93 -9.25 -6.51
C ARG A 555 27.10 -9.23 -4.99
N TYR A 556 27.26 -8.05 -4.41
CA TYR A 556 27.48 -7.83 -2.98
C TYR A 556 26.44 -6.87 -2.38
N PRO A 557 25.16 -7.30 -2.28
CA PRO A 557 24.07 -6.42 -1.84
C PRO A 557 24.17 -6.02 -0.36
N LEU A 558 24.92 -6.76 0.45
CA LEU A 558 25.10 -6.51 1.89
C LEU A 558 26.36 -5.70 2.20
N ASP A 559 27.10 -5.24 1.19
CA ASP A 559 28.33 -4.49 1.40
C ASP A 559 28.04 -3.05 1.87
N THR A 560 28.51 -2.74 3.08
CA THR A 560 28.37 -1.42 3.71
C THR A 560 29.53 -0.48 3.40
N GLU A 561 30.70 -0.99 2.99
CA GLU A 561 31.88 -0.17 2.72
C GLU A 561 31.66 0.72 1.48
N HIS A 562 31.02 0.17 0.46
CA HIS A 562 30.75 0.83 -0.81
C HIS A 562 29.32 1.43 -0.93
N ASN A 563 28.58 1.53 0.19
CA ASN A 563 27.19 2.01 0.24
C ASN A 563 26.22 1.24 -0.68
N CYS A 564 26.41 -0.08 -0.84
CA CYS A 564 25.50 -0.91 -1.63
C CYS A 564 24.17 -1.18 -0.91
N VAL A 565 24.19 -1.23 0.42
CA VAL A 565 22.98 -1.35 1.25
C VAL A 565 22.16 -0.07 1.18
N ARG A 566 20.97 -0.14 0.57
CA ARG A 566 20.01 0.98 0.55
C ARG A 566 18.90 0.75 1.55
N GLU A 567 18.61 1.78 2.33
CA GLU A 567 17.46 1.74 3.24
C GLU A 567 16.19 2.02 2.46
N GLN A 568 15.24 1.10 2.55
CA GLN A 568 14.01 1.19 1.79
C GLN A 568 12.91 1.89 2.62
N MET A 569 12.13 2.77 2.01
CA MET A 569 11.07 3.52 2.73
C MET A 569 9.93 2.59 3.21
N PRO A 570 9.58 2.56 4.52
CA PRO A 570 8.61 1.59 5.04
C PRO A 570 7.14 1.94 4.74
N ILE A 571 6.86 3.14 4.19
CA ILE A 571 5.51 3.69 3.96
C ILE A 571 4.92 3.20 2.61
N LEU A 572 5.37 2.04 2.13
CA LEU A 572 4.91 1.43 0.87
C LEU A 572 4.65 -0.05 1.10
N LEU A 573 3.59 -0.57 0.46
CA LEU A 573 3.37 -2.01 0.31
C LEU A 573 4.24 -2.54 -0.82
N ARG A 574 4.86 -3.70 -0.61
CA ARG A 574 5.86 -4.31 -1.49
C ARG A 574 5.56 -5.78 -1.70
N PHE A 575 5.51 -6.17 -2.97
CA PHE A 575 5.43 -7.58 -3.33
C PHE A 575 6.49 -7.89 -4.40
N PRO A 576 7.31 -8.94 -4.21
CA PRO A 576 8.31 -9.33 -5.20
C PRO A 576 7.63 -9.71 -6.52
N LYS A 577 8.20 -9.28 -7.64
CA LYS A 577 7.71 -9.71 -8.95
C LYS A 577 7.96 -11.20 -9.12
N VAL A 578 6.93 -11.93 -9.57
CA VAL A 578 6.94 -13.40 -9.63
C VAL A 578 7.18 -13.91 -11.05
N LEU A 579 6.75 -13.16 -12.07
CA LEU A 579 6.90 -13.54 -13.48
C LEU A 579 7.92 -12.68 -14.23
N ASP A 580 8.12 -11.43 -13.82
CA ASP A 580 9.22 -10.62 -14.31
C ASP A 580 10.54 -11.26 -13.92
N TRP A 581 11.39 -11.42 -14.92
CA TRP A 581 12.74 -11.92 -14.75
C TRP A 581 13.66 -10.84 -14.20
N ARG A 582 13.33 -9.56 -14.41
CA ARG A 582 14.00 -8.45 -13.77
C ARG A 582 13.61 -8.47 -12.31
N GLU A 583 14.48 -9.00 -11.47
CA GLU A 583 14.30 -8.96 -10.03
C GLU A 583 13.90 -7.54 -9.59
N GLY A 584 12.88 -7.47 -8.77
CA GLY A 584 12.27 -6.20 -8.42
C GLY A 584 11.01 -6.36 -7.60
N GLN A 585 10.52 -5.24 -7.08
CA GLN A 585 9.32 -5.22 -6.26
C GLN A 585 8.27 -4.34 -6.92
N SER A 586 7.03 -4.83 -6.95
CA SER A 586 5.88 -3.98 -7.19
C SER A 586 5.62 -3.19 -5.92
N MET A 587 5.41 -1.87 -6.04
CA MET A 587 5.24 -0.97 -4.90
C MET A 587 3.91 -0.23 -5.00
N LEU A 588 3.23 -0.02 -3.87
CA LEU A 588 2.03 0.81 -3.76
C LEU A 588 2.12 1.70 -2.52
N GLY A 589 1.86 3.00 -2.68
CA GLY A 589 1.90 3.95 -1.57
C GLY A 589 0.75 3.76 -0.59
N LEU A 590 1.01 3.81 0.72
CA LEU A 590 -0.05 3.73 1.73
C LEU A 590 -1.03 4.91 1.64
N GLY A 591 -0.57 6.07 1.18
CA GLY A 591 -1.42 7.26 0.96
C GLY A 591 -2.51 7.03 -0.09
N ASP A 592 -2.21 6.28 -1.15
CA ASP A 592 -3.16 5.96 -2.24
C ASP A 592 -4.27 4.99 -1.79
N ILE A 593 -4.03 4.27 -0.69
CA ILE A 593 -5.02 3.40 -0.05
C ILE A 593 -5.88 4.21 0.92
N VAL A 594 -5.22 5.00 1.75
CA VAL A 594 -5.83 5.69 2.89
C VAL A 594 -6.71 6.86 2.44
N LEU A 595 -6.22 7.74 1.56
CA LEU A 595 -6.93 8.98 1.20
C LEU A 595 -8.29 8.71 0.54
N PRO A 596 -8.39 7.94 -0.56
CA PRO A 596 -9.69 7.56 -1.11
C PRO A 596 -10.44 6.59 -0.16
N GLY A 597 -9.74 5.82 0.67
CA GLY A 597 -10.33 4.95 1.67
C GLY A 597 -11.16 5.71 2.72
N LEU A 598 -10.75 6.93 3.11
CA LEU A 598 -11.54 7.78 4.01
C LEU A 598 -12.93 8.10 3.42
N LEU A 599 -13.02 8.30 2.11
CA LEU A 599 -14.30 8.53 1.43
C LEU A 599 -15.19 7.27 1.43
N VAL A 600 -14.56 6.09 1.35
CA VAL A 600 -15.26 4.80 1.49
C VAL A 600 -15.78 4.62 2.91
N VAL A 601 -14.97 4.93 3.93
CA VAL A 601 -15.37 4.89 5.35
C VAL A 601 -16.53 5.86 5.62
N PHE A 602 -16.48 7.07 5.07
CA PHE A 602 -17.58 8.04 5.15
C PHE A 602 -18.90 7.45 4.61
N CYS A 603 -18.84 6.78 3.45
CA CYS A 603 -20.01 6.11 2.87
C CYS A 603 -20.48 4.90 3.71
N ALA A 604 -19.55 4.13 4.30
CA ALA A 604 -19.88 3.04 5.22
C ALA A 604 -20.62 3.55 6.45
N ARG A 605 -20.11 4.62 7.08
CA ARG A 605 -20.76 5.28 8.24
C ARG A 605 -22.14 5.79 7.88
N PHE A 606 -22.29 6.45 6.74
CA PHE A 606 -23.58 6.95 6.28
C PHE A 606 -24.60 5.83 6.00
N ASP A 607 -24.18 4.75 5.36
CA ASP A 607 -25.05 3.60 5.11
C ASP A 607 -25.48 2.92 6.42
N TYR A 608 -24.59 2.79 7.40
CA TYR A 608 -24.96 2.28 8.74
C TYR A 608 -25.91 3.21 9.47
N ALA A 609 -25.64 4.52 9.50
CA ALA A 609 -26.48 5.47 10.22
C ALA A 609 -27.89 5.59 9.61
N THR A 610 -28.02 5.41 8.29
CA THR A 610 -29.32 5.50 7.59
C THR A 610 -30.06 4.17 7.46
N ARG A 611 -29.36 3.03 7.39
CA ARG A 611 -29.97 1.72 7.05
C ARG A 611 -29.64 0.60 8.03
N GLY A 612 -28.65 0.77 8.91
CA GLY A 612 -28.15 -0.25 9.82
C GLY A 612 -27.40 -1.42 9.16
N GLN A 613 -27.09 -1.37 7.86
CA GLN A 613 -26.35 -2.41 7.14
C GLN A 613 -25.53 -1.86 5.97
N LEU A 614 -24.35 -2.45 5.69
CA LEU A 614 -23.45 -2.07 4.58
C LEU A 614 -23.97 -2.46 3.19
N CYS A 615 -24.56 -3.66 3.07
CA CYS A 615 -24.98 -4.27 1.81
C CYS A 615 -26.37 -4.89 1.96
N GLY A 616 -27.23 -4.66 0.97
CA GLY A 616 -28.55 -5.32 0.92
C GLY A 616 -29.70 -4.40 0.53
N ARG A 617 -30.84 -5.04 0.22
CA ARG A 617 -32.14 -4.40 -0.01
C ARG A 617 -32.80 -4.24 1.35
N VAL A 618 -33.09 -3.00 1.76
CA VAL A 618 -33.91 -2.75 2.95
C VAL A 618 -35.27 -3.40 2.73
N LYS A 619 -35.70 -4.30 3.63
CA LYS A 619 -37.13 -4.61 3.78
C LYS A 619 -37.74 -3.37 4.44
N PRO A 620 -38.69 -2.67 3.80
CA PRO A 620 -39.26 -1.46 4.39
C PRO A 620 -39.95 -1.83 5.69
N HIS A 621 -39.46 -1.31 6.82
CA HIS A 621 -40.19 -1.38 8.07
C HIS A 621 -41.31 -0.33 7.98
N LEU A 622 -42.52 -0.83 7.76
CA LEU A 622 -43.78 -0.10 7.64
C LEU A 622 -44.22 0.53 8.98
N ALA A 623 -43.29 1.05 9.79
CA ALA A 623 -43.59 1.61 11.11
C ALA A 623 -43.56 3.14 11.13
N ARG A 624 -42.86 3.81 10.18
CA ARG A 624 -42.70 5.27 10.22
C ARG A 624 -43.74 6.09 9.45
N LEU A 625 -44.63 5.45 8.70
CA LEU A 625 -45.77 6.13 8.05
C LEU A 625 -47.05 6.13 8.89
N LYS A 626 -47.13 5.30 9.95
CA LYS A 626 -48.30 5.25 10.84
C LYS A 626 -48.25 6.28 11.97
N SER A 627 -47.08 6.88 12.23
CA SER A 627 -46.89 7.89 13.27
C SER A 627 -47.32 9.30 12.87
N SER A 628 -47.48 9.59 11.57
CA SER A 628 -48.01 10.89 11.11
C SER A 628 -49.50 10.89 10.81
N GLN A 629 -50.19 9.74 10.87
CA GLN A 629 -51.65 9.68 10.71
C GLN A 629 -52.43 9.54 12.02
N ASN A 630 -51.75 9.26 13.14
CA ASN A 630 -52.40 9.14 14.46
C ASN A 630 -52.26 10.40 15.33
N LEU A 631 -51.80 11.51 14.74
CA LEU A 631 -51.71 12.81 15.42
C LEU A 631 -52.73 13.80 14.83
N GLU A 632 -53.93 13.33 14.49
CA GLU A 632 -55.08 14.17 14.10
C GLU A 632 -56.37 13.30 14.13
N ALA A 633 -56.67 12.74 15.30
CA ALA A 633 -57.94 12.07 15.56
C ALA A 633 -58.43 12.45 16.96
N GLY A 634 -58.76 13.73 17.11
CA GLY A 634 -59.48 14.28 18.26
C GLY A 634 -60.45 15.34 17.76
N GLU A 635 -61.74 15.05 17.92
CA GLU A 635 -62.86 16.00 17.93
C GLU A 635 -63.23 16.71 16.61
N PHE A 636 -64.31 16.27 15.95
CA PHE A 636 -65.57 17.05 15.89
C PHE A 636 -66.70 16.25 15.22
N SER A 637 -67.89 16.32 15.83
CA SER A 637 -69.12 15.67 15.40
C SER A 637 -69.81 16.38 14.24
N HIS A 638 -70.38 15.57 13.34
CA HIS A 638 -71.64 15.71 12.60
C HIS A 638 -72.11 17.05 11.98
N ALA A 639 -72.57 16.89 10.73
CA ALA A 639 -73.58 17.67 9.98
C ALA A 639 -73.09 19.03 9.42
N GLU A 640 -73.36 19.48 8.19
CA GLU A 640 -74.28 19.15 7.08
C GLU A 640 -73.69 19.97 5.89
N GLN A 641 -73.57 19.56 4.63
CA GLN A 641 -74.60 19.70 3.57
C GLN A 641 -73.87 19.84 2.21
N HIS A 642 -74.22 18.98 1.24
CA HIS A 642 -74.18 19.16 -0.24
C HIS A 642 -72.90 19.14 -1.13
N ARG A 643 -72.71 17.97 -1.79
CA ARG A 643 -72.44 17.65 -3.24
C ARG A 643 -72.46 18.82 -4.25
N LEU A 644 -71.75 18.90 -5.40
CA LEU A 644 -70.95 18.05 -6.36
C LEU A 644 -70.43 19.04 -7.49
N PRO A 645 -69.63 18.72 -8.55
CA PRO A 645 -68.93 17.48 -8.95
C PRO A 645 -67.42 17.63 -9.38
N THR A 646 -66.79 16.45 -9.52
CA THR A 646 -65.48 15.96 -10.06
C THR A 646 -65.01 16.55 -11.42
N PRO A 647 -63.75 16.36 -11.95
CA PRO A 647 -62.92 15.14 -11.77
C PRO A 647 -61.36 15.23 -11.81
N GLU A 648 -60.77 14.10 -11.38
CA GLU A 648 -59.42 13.53 -11.68
C GLU A 648 -58.13 14.28 -11.29
N LEU A 649 -57.40 13.73 -10.29
CA LEU A 649 -55.95 13.61 -10.40
C LEU A 649 -55.48 12.27 -9.83
N SER A 650 -54.84 11.53 -10.73
CA SER A 650 -54.28 10.19 -10.60
C SER A 650 -53.56 9.91 -9.29
N SER A 651 -53.91 8.78 -8.68
CA SER A 651 -53.09 8.07 -7.70
C SER A 651 -51.75 7.67 -8.34
N GLN A 652 -50.69 8.46 -8.12
CA GLN A 652 -49.33 8.02 -8.42
C GLN A 652 -48.75 7.28 -7.21
N ASN A 653 -48.84 5.96 -7.28
CA ASN A 653 -48.03 5.03 -6.47
C ASN A 653 -46.54 5.32 -6.74
N ILE A 654 -45.86 6.01 -5.82
CA ILE A 654 -44.40 6.14 -5.84
C ILE A 654 -43.81 4.77 -5.50
N ILE A 655 -43.47 4.00 -6.53
CA ILE A 655 -42.63 2.82 -6.40
C ILE A 655 -41.23 3.30 -5.99
N VAL A 656 -40.95 3.32 -4.68
CA VAL A 656 -39.58 3.57 -4.19
C VAL A 656 -38.74 2.34 -4.51
N ALA A 657 -37.99 2.43 -5.62
CA ALA A 657 -37.05 1.39 -6.01
C ALA A 657 -36.06 1.10 -4.86
N PRO A 658 -35.68 -0.17 -4.64
CA PRO A 658 -34.71 -0.56 -3.62
C PRO A 658 -33.34 0.05 -3.91
N ARG A 659 -33.01 1.16 -3.25
CA ARG A 659 -31.73 1.85 -3.48
C ARG A 659 -30.60 1.02 -2.89
N ARG A 660 -29.59 0.64 -3.69
CA ARG A 660 -28.33 0.01 -3.21
C ARG A 660 -27.55 0.98 -2.29
N GLY A 661 -26.76 0.45 -1.36
CA GLY A 661 -25.88 1.25 -0.47
C GLY A 661 -24.85 2.06 -1.27
N LEU A 662 -24.34 3.13 -0.69
CA LEU A 662 -23.23 3.91 -1.25
C LEU A 662 -21.89 3.16 -1.11
N PHE A 663 -21.68 2.45 0.00
CA PHE A 663 -20.45 1.72 0.28
C PHE A 663 -20.05 0.76 -0.85
N GLY A 664 -20.97 -0.11 -1.28
CA GLY A 664 -20.70 -1.06 -2.36
C GLY A 664 -20.35 -0.39 -3.68
N ILE A 665 -20.99 0.73 -4.02
CA ILE A 665 -20.69 1.50 -5.24
C ILE A 665 -19.29 2.13 -5.13
N MET A 666 -18.96 2.67 -3.96
CA MET A 666 -17.65 3.27 -3.70
C MET A 666 -16.52 2.25 -3.71
N MET A 667 -16.74 1.04 -3.20
CA MET A 667 -15.77 -0.06 -3.31
C MET A 667 -15.47 -0.41 -4.77
N TRP A 668 -16.49 -0.46 -5.63
CA TRP A 668 -16.29 -0.67 -7.07
C TRP A 668 -15.54 0.49 -7.73
N GLY A 669 -15.89 1.73 -7.38
CA GLY A 669 -15.18 2.92 -7.86
C GLY A 669 -13.70 2.94 -7.47
N TYR A 670 -13.39 2.60 -6.22
CA TYR A 670 -12.01 2.48 -5.72
C TYR A 670 -11.24 1.36 -6.44
N ALA A 671 -11.82 0.16 -6.53
CA ALA A 671 -11.20 -0.99 -7.21
C ALA A 671 -10.91 -0.71 -8.69
N LEU A 672 -11.84 -0.06 -9.40
CA LEU A 672 -11.68 0.35 -10.79
C LEU A 672 -10.61 1.45 -10.94
N GLY A 673 -10.62 2.45 -10.05
CA GLY A 673 -9.62 3.53 -10.08
C GLY A 673 -8.19 3.02 -9.88
N LEU A 674 -8.00 2.08 -8.93
CA LEU A 674 -6.69 1.47 -8.68
C LEU A 674 -6.26 0.57 -9.86
N LEU A 675 -7.20 -0.15 -10.47
CA LEU A 675 -6.92 -0.95 -11.67
C LEU A 675 -6.49 -0.05 -12.84
N LEU A 676 -7.19 1.06 -13.06
CA LEU A 676 -6.83 2.04 -14.10
C LEU A 676 -5.47 2.67 -13.85
N ALA A 677 -5.09 2.94 -12.60
CA ALA A 677 -3.75 3.41 -12.26
C ALA A 677 -2.68 2.38 -12.66
N ASN A 678 -2.89 1.09 -12.33
CA ASN A 678 -1.98 0.02 -12.73
C ASN A 678 -1.86 -0.11 -14.26
N VAL A 679 -2.99 -0.04 -14.97
CA VAL A 679 -3.01 -0.05 -16.45
C VAL A 679 -2.28 1.17 -17.01
N GLY A 680 -2.46 2.35 -16.43
CA GLY A 680 -1.76 3.57 -16.83
C GLY A 680 -0.23 3.45 -16.71
N VAL A 681 0.26 2.90 -15.60
CA VAL A 681 1.69 2.62 -15.40
C VAL A 681 2.21 1.60 -16.42
N ALA A 682 1.45 0.52 -16.67
CA ALA A 682 1.82 -0.52 -17.62
C ALA A 682 1.91 0.02 -19.07
N LEU A 683 1.00 0.93 -19.47
CA LEU A 683 0.99 1.51 -20.81
C LEU A 683 2.07 2.58 -21.02
N MET A 684 2.29 3.45 -20.03
CA MET A 684 3.18 4.62 -20.19
C MET A 684 4.65 4.35 -19.85
N LYS A 685 4.98 3.19 -19.26
CA LYS A 685 6.36 2.81 -18.85
C LYS A 685 7.07 3.87 -17.99
N LYS A 686 6.32 4.75 -17.34
CA LYS A 686 6.77 5.82 -16.46
C LYS A 686 5.86 5.86 -15.23
N GLY A 687 6.39 6.30 -14.09
CA GLY A 687 5.60 6.52 -12.88
C GLY A 687 4.47 7.51 -13.15
N GLN A 688 3.23 7.10 -12.87
CA GLN A 688 2.03 7.92 -13.01
C GLN A 688 1.46 8.23 -11.63
N PRO A 689 0.90 9.44 -11.41
CA PRO A 689 0.20 9.76 -10.17
C PRO A 689 -1.05 8.88 -10.02
N ALA A 690 -1.10 8.03 -9.00
CA ALA A 690 -2.21 7.09 -8.80
C ALA A 690 -3.53 7.83 -8.49
N LEU A 691 -3.45 8.95 -7.79
CA LEU A 691 -4.62 9.77 -7.44
C LEU A 691 -5.31 10.38 -8.66
N MET A 692 -4.60 10.51 -9.78
CA MET A 692 -5.19 10.97 -11.04
C MET A 692 -6.31 10.05 -11.54
N TYR A 693 -6.22 8.76 -11.27
CA TYR A 693 -7.23 7.76 -11.65
C TYR A 693 -8.22 7.49 -10.51
N LEU A 694 -7.74 7.49 -9.27
CA LEU A 694 -8.56 7.19 -8.09
C LEU A 694 -9.59 8.28 -7.77
N VAL A 695 -9.22 9.56 -7.81
CA VAL A 695 -10.12 10.66 -7.40
C VAL A 695 -11.35 10.78 -8.32
N PRO A 696 -11.23 10.73 -9.66
CA PRO A 696 -12.40 10.73 -10.55
C PRO A 696 -13.30 9.50 -10.33
N CYS A 697 -12.70 8.32 -10.15
CA CYS A 697 -13.44 7.06 -9.98
C CYS A 697 -14.11 6.91 -8.61
N THR A 698 -13.66 7.66 -7.60
CA THR A 698 -14.24 7.67 -6.26
C THR A 698 -15.13 8.89 -6.04
N LEU A 699 -14.55 10.08 -5.88
CA LEU A 699 -15.28 11.31 -5.62
C LEU A 699 -16.23 11.69 -6.76
N GLY A 700 -15.78 11.56 -8.02
CA GLY A 700 -16.61 11.85 -9.19
C GLY A 700 -17.85 10.96 -9.27
N VAL A 701 -17.67 9.65 -9.08
CA VAL A 701 -18.77 8.67 -9.04
C VAL A 701 -19.71 8.95 -7.86
N LEU A 702 -19.17 9.27 -6.67
CA LEU A 702 -19.98 9.61 -5.51
C LEU A 702 -20.87 10.82 -5.76
N CYS A 703 -20.30 11.91 -6.28
CA CYS A 703 -21.03 13.13 -6.62
C CYS A 703 -22.13 12.86 -7.65
N LEU A 704 -21.83 12.10 -8.71
CA LEU A 704 -22.80 11.76 -9.75
C LEU A 704 -23.96 10.93 -9.19
N VAL A 705 -23.66 9.89 -8.40
CA VAL A 705 -24.69 9.00 -7.83
C VAL A 705 -25.54 9.73 -6.80
N THR A 706 -24.95 10.55 -5.94
CA THR A 706 -25.68 11.31 -4.91
C THR A 706 -26.49 12.46 -5.49
N TRP A 707 -26.01 13.09 -6.58
CA TRP A 707 -26.76 14.07 -7.34
C TRP A 707 -28.02 13.45 -7.97
N ARG A 708 -27.87 12.31 -8.67
CA ARG A 708 -29.01 11.56 -9.22
C ARG A 708 -30.01 11.07 -8.16
N ARG A 709 -29.55 10.85 -6.92
CA ARG A 709 -30.41 10.43 -5.80
C ARG A 709 -31.06 11.59 -5.05
N GLY A 710 -30.67 12.84 -5.32
CA GLY A 710 -31.13 14.04 -4.62
C GLY A 710 -30.59 14.20 -3.19
N ILE A 711 -29.57 13.42 -2.80
CA ILE A 711 -29.04 13.39 -1.41
C ILE A 711 -27.74 14.22 -1.29
N LEU A 712 -27.19 14.71 -2.41
CA LEU A 712 -25.91 15.43 -2.44
C LEU A 712 -25.88 16.62 -1.47
N LYS A 713 -26.92 17.48 -1.47
CA LYS A 713 -26.97 18.66 -0.59
C LYS A 713 -26.92 18.28 0.90
N LYS A 714 -27.52 17.14 1.27
CA LYS A 714 -27.49 16.60 2.63
C LYS A 714 -26.10 16.10 3.01
N LEU A 715 -25.43 15.34 2.13
CA LEU A 715 -24.06 14.87 2.41
C LEU A 715 -23.05 16.03 2.40
N TRP A 716 -23.29 17.06 1.59
CA TRP A 716 -22.40 18.22 1.43
C TRP A 716 -22.28 19.06 2.70
N ASN A 717 -23.41 19.35 3.34
CA ASN A 717 -23.48 20.18 4.55
C ASN A 717 -23.26 19.40 5.85
N GLY A 718 -23.19 18.07 5.76
CA GLY A 718 -23.12 17.17 6.91
C GLY A 718 -24.47 16.52 7.20
N PRO A 719 -24.57 15.19 7.10
CA PRO A 719 -25.80 14.50 7.48
C PRO A 719 -26.05 14.68 8.98
N ASP A 720 -27.30 15.00 9.35
CA ASP A 720 -27.70 15.13 10.77
C ASP A 720 -27.49 13.84 11.55
N GLU A 721 -27.40 12.72 10.83
CA GLU A 721 -27.03 11.41 11.37
C GLU A 721 -25.65 11.38 12.03
N PHE A 722 -24.72 12.28 11.67
CA PHE A 722 -23.39 12.38 12.29
C PHE A 722 -23.30 13.41 13.42
N LYS A 723 -24.37 14.16 13.70
CA LYS A 723 -24.39 15.10 14.82
C LYS A 723 -24.70 14.35 16.11
N SER A 724 -23.89 14.57 17.15
CA SER A 724 -24.14 14.04 18.50
C SER A 724 -25.54 14.41 18.99
N TYR A 725 -26.09 13.62 19.91
CA TYR A 725 -27.47 13.79 20.39
C TYR A 725 -27.68 15.18 21.01
N CYS A 726 -26.72 15.66 21.81
CA CYS A 726 -26.70 17.01 22.38
C CYS A 726 -26.78 18.12 21.32
N ALA A 727 -26.10 17.97 20.17
CA ALA A 727 -26.16 18.94 19.09
C ALA A 727 -27.52 18.96 18.37
N ARG A 728 -28.18 17.79 18.24
CA ARG A 728 -29.54 17.68 17.67
C ARG A 728 -30.61 18.25 18.60
N LEU A 729 -30.45 18.07 19.90
CA LEU A 729 -31.29 18.68 20.93
C LEU A 729 -31.11 20.19 21.00
N ALA A 730 -29.88 20.70 20.97
CA ALA A 730 -29.59 22.13 20.93
C ALA A 730 -30.18 22.79 19.66
N ALA A 731 -30.07 22.12 18.51
CA ALA A 731 -30.70 22.55 17.26
C ALA A 731 -32.24 22.52 17.33
N SER A 732 -32.85 21.52 17.99
CA SER A 732 -34.32 21.48 18.16
C SER A 732 -34.82 22.54 19.14
N ARG A 733 -34.07 22.80 20.23
CA ARG A 733 -34.40 23.85 21.21
C ARG A 733 -34.36 25.23 20.57
N THR A 734 -33.34 25.53 19.76
CA THR A 734 -33.26 26.80 19.02
C THR A 734 -34.38 26.99 18.00
N ILE A 735 -34.84 25.92 17.33
CA ILE A 735 -36.02 25.99 16.44
C ILE A 735 -37.32 26.23 17.24
N THR A 736 -37.45 25.61 18.42
CA THR A 736 -38.62 25.78 19.29
C THR A 736 -38.68 27.19 19.91
N GLU A 737 -37.52 27.77 20.26
CA GLU A 737 -37.41 29.15 20.74
C GLU A 737 -37.74 30.18 19.64
N GLN A 738 -37.35 29.91 18.38
CA GLN A 738 -37.70 30.78 17.25
C GLN A 738 -39.20 30.71 16.90
N GLN A 739 -39.85 29.56 17.02
CA GLN A 739 -41.31 29.44 16.83
C GLN A 739 -42.13 29.98 18.02
N GLY A 740 -41.54 30.05 19.23
CA GLY A 740 -42.18 30.64 20.41
C GLY A 740 -42.23 32.17 20.41
N GLN A 741 -41.44 32.85 19.58
CA GLN A 741 -41.35 34.32 19.53
C GLN A 741 -42.31 34.98 18.53
N GLU A 742 -42.96 34.24 17.63
CA GLU A 742 -43.97 34.80 16.70
C GLU A 742 -45.40 34.87 17.30
N GLY A 743 -45.61 34.39 18.53
CA GLY A 743 -46.94 34.26 19.15
C GLY A 743 -47.38 35.36 20.13
N TYR A 744 -46.60 36.42 20.36
CA TYR A 744 -46.94 37.42 21.37
C TYR A 744 -46.64 38.86 20.92
N HIS A 745 -47.47 39.39 20.03
CA HIS A 745 -47.61 40.83 19.83
C HIS A 745 -49.10 41.20 19.86
N HIS A 746 -49.58 41.59 21.05
CA HIS A 746 -50.83 42.30 21.21
C HIS A 746 -50.54 43.81 21.34
N GLU A 747 -51.30 44.61 20.58
CA GLU A 747 -51.22 46.06 20.42
C GLU A 747 -51.23 46.88 21.73
N GLN A 748 -50.43 47.95 21.78
CA GLN A 748 -50.79 49.26 22.37
C GLN A 748 -49.87 50.40 21.88
N HIS A 749 -50.50 51.54 21.58
CA HIS A 749 -49.98 52.78 20.93
C HIS A 749 -49.27 53.73 21.96
N PRO A 750 -48.71 54.92 21.60
CA PRO A 750 -47.41 55.38 22.07
C PRO A 750 -47.50 56.60 23.01
N ARG A 751 -46.40 56.94 23.70
CA ARG A 751 -46.15 58.33 24.10
C ARG A 751 -44.68 58.60 24.36
N ASP A 752 -44.24 59.71 23.77
CA ASP A 752 -42.90 60.30 23.72
C ASP A 752 -42.29 60.60 25.10
N SER A 753 -40.95 60.53 25.23
CA SER A 753 -40.08 61.72 25.27
C SER A 753 -38.60 61.38 25.59
N ASP A 754 -37.77 61.73 24.61
CA ASP A 754 -36.44 62.36 24.69
C ASP A 754 -35.11 61.58 24.86
N PRO A 755 -34.02 62.13 24.25
CA PRO A 755 -32.99 61.34 23.56
C PRO A 755 -31.53 61.73 23.95
N ALA A 756 -30.58 61.27 23.11
CA ALA A 756 -29.12 61.53 23.07
C ALA A 756 -28.27 60.46 23.81
N LEU A 757 -27.19 59.92 23.24
CA LEU A 757 -26.16 60.58 22.43
C LEU A 757 -25.44 59.57 21.49
N VAL A 758 -25.08 60.09 20.32
CA VAL A 758 -24.44 59.45 19.15
C VAL A 758 -22.91 59.36 19.31
N LEU A 759 -22.26 58.26 18.86
CA LEU A 759 -21.08 58.29 17.94
C LEU A 759 -20.57 56.89 17.51
N MET A 760 -20.90 56.56 16.26
CA MET A 760 -20.19 55.91 15.14
C MET A 760 -18.86 55.13 15.32
N ALA A 761 -18.81 54.00 14.58
CA ALA A 761 -17.71 53.38 13.81
C ALA A 761 -16.51 52.78 14.60
N ASP A 762 -15.87 51.67 14.23
CA ASP A 762 -15.78 50.97 12.95
C ASP A 762 -15.30 49.51 13.13
N THR A 763 -15.49 48.72 12.07
CA THR A 763 -14.89 47.42 11.70
C THR A 763 -13.79 46.78 12.58
N THR A 764 -13.97 45.51 12.96
CA THR A 764 -13.22 44.31 12.48
C THR A 764 -13.38 43.13 13.45
N THR A 765 -13.34 41.92 12.88
CA THR A 765 -13.37 40.56 13.47
C THR A 765 -12.61 40.36 14.80
N PRO A 766 -12.98 39.33 15.58
CA PRO A 766 -11.97 38.39 16.10
C PRO A 766 -12.45 36.94 15.91
N MET A 767 -11.67 36.01 15.35
CA MET A 767 -10.44 35.36 15.84
C MET A 767 -10.54 34.75 17.24
N SER A 768 -10.44 33.42 17.24
CA SER A 768 -10.24 32.50 18.36
C SER A 768 -9.09 32.88 19.28
N THR A 769 -9.17 32.50 20.56
CA THR A 769 -8.00 31.93 21.24
C THR A 769 -8.37 31.09 22.45
N TYR A 770 -7.64 30.00 22.60
CA TYR A 770 -7.49 29.19 23.80
C TYR A 770 -6.28 29.74 24.57
N SER A 771 -6.39 30.04 25.87
CA SER A 771 -5.28 29.89 26.83
C SER A 771 -5.71 30.20 28.27
N ARG A 772 -5.34 29.25 29.12
CA ARG A 772 -5.39 29.19 30.58
C ARG A 772 -4.36 30.13 31.22
N THR A 773 -4.75 30.86 32.27
CA THR A 773 -3.89 31.21 33.41
C THR A 773 -4.76 31.30 34.67
N ASP A 774 -4.46 30.40 35.61
CA ASP A 774 -4.96 30.43 36.99
C ASP A 774 -4.32 31.62 37.73
N ASP A 775 -5.14 32.53 38.24
CA ASP A 775 -4.76 33.46 39.32
C ASP A 775 -5.70 33.20 40.51
N THR A 776 -5.08 32.80 41.63
CA THR A 776 -5.68 32.50 42.93
C THR A 776 -6.42 33.70 43.54
N PRO A 777 -7.55 33.52 44.25
CA PRO A 777 -8.04 34.52 45.18
C PRO A 777 -7.44 34.34 46.57
N LYS A 778 -6.87 35.43 47.10
CA LYS A 778 -6.57 35.65 48.52
C LYS A 778 -7.85 35.56 49.35
N TYR A 779 -7.82 34.77 50.42
CA TYR A 779 -8.58 35.05 51.64
C TYR A 779 -7.63 34.94 52.84
N ASP A 780 -7.49 36.07 53.53
CA ASP A 780 -6.78 36.19 54.79
C ASP A 780 -7.62 35.60 55.95
N ALA A 781 -6.86 35.04 56.91
CA ALA A 781 -7.00 35.19 58.35
C ALA A 781 -7.43 33.96 59.19
N GLN A 782 -6.50 33.63 60.10
CA GLN A 782 -6.65 33.08 61.45
C GLN A 782 -6.69 31.55 61.64
N GLY A 783 -5.57 31.02 62.12
CA GLY A 783 -5.53 30.57 63.52
C GLY A 783 -5.10 29.12 63.82
N VAL A 784 -3.91 29.00 64.40
CA VAL A 784 -3.63 28.21 65.64
C VAL A 784 -3.54 26.67 65.55
N THR A 785 -2.27 26.22 65.48
CA THR A 785 -1.59 25.14 66.26
C THR A 785 -2.03 23.66 66.26
N THR A 786 -1.01 22.82 66.01
CA THR A 786 -0.54 21.63 66.78
C THR A 786 -1.18 20.25 66.60
N TYR A 787 -0.27 19.26 66.43
CA TYR A 787 -0.31 17.81 66.76
C TYR A 787 -1.55 17.02 66.29
N HIS A 788 -1.44 15.99 65.46
CA HIS A 788 -0.67 14.76 65.66
C HIS A 788 -0.57 13.96 64.35
#